data_AF-A0A961DAE9-F1
#
_entry.id   AF-A0A961DAE9-F1
#
_cell.length_a   1.000
_cell.length_b   1.000
_cell.length_c   1.000
_cell.angle_alpha   90.00
_cell.angle_beta   90.00
_cell.angle_gamma   90.00
#
_symmetry.space_group_name_H-M   'P 1'
#
loop_
_entity.id
_entity.type
_entity.pdbx_description
1 polymer ?
#
loop_
_entity_poly.entity_id
_entity_poly.type
_entity_poly.pdbx_seq_one_letter_code
_entity_poly.pdbx_strand_id
1 'polypeptide(L)'
;MTKLAFVLDNGRELQIPLAADMPLGRLAEVTAAVQDVEMLHQERMQSLGLLSARHERACSDLAKVNSRYHEVSAEVNRLQAIEAELRHELQTLAARKEQSLTALQELSGRRAVEEDHLKSLEEKTMTAGRVFDETTSAAETAQGALQALLENLSQAREQQEQLYADITTRTGELQQTEAKLHQVKMQHDCVEDRRAMLAVASEDLAFGNEQLQAVQTEIEANIASLTVEEQTARQAAGVADAARQDAAESLRKTEAELCASRANLKQLNEQTAVARETLASTEACQTRLTQVLASQQERQAKLQDSICALETLLADRQTVLVAVEKDLGETKRQLAQARDGLSSTQKSLNEHEQQLRAKSAELEDKNRKVTIRSEELAGLSAMLERRHAEEREAEARLSSLTSQIESSQQQFTDASAKLATTNEEHTRLANEIGVHQDTIDAQQKKLEIALRERAAAENQTAALRDRETALLTSIEALLSGEKTQRQRYDELRSLTTAAEHEHANRMKENEEQLASTRQELQEVEGRLEALEAWNQRMIGSQNRLASLLPDSLEARNLRNDIDVSMAGLRHLLSKGASAVAPPPLSAHADAAAESQPQEKRAGVNPRARIQSQAGSAMREHDRQLEDKIRQNEVRLELLERRLKRGELEERCQREKIASLKQRLGEIAGNISERVPVRA
;
A
#
# COMPACT_ATOMS: atom_id res chain seq x y z
N MET A 1 84.42 69.23 28.30
CA MET A 1 84.48 67.75 28.29
C MET A 1 83.31 67.22 29.11
N THR A 2 82.12 67.18 28.51
CA THR A 2 80.87 66.75 29.16
C THR A 2 80.28 65.63 28.32
N LYS A 3 80.44 64.39 28.77
CA LYS A 3 79.83 63.20 28.17
C LYS A 3 78.61 62.82 29.00
N LEU A 4 77.46 62.61 28.35
CA LEU A 4 76.34 61.88 28.95
C LEU A 4 76.46 60.42 28.53
N ALA A 5 76.43 59.51 29.51
CA ALA A 5 76.39 58.08 29.29
C ALA A 5 75.02 57.56 29.75
N PHE A 6 74.36 56.80 28.88
CA PHE A 6 73.11 56.12 29.22
C PHE A 6 73.40 54.62 29.32
N VAL A 7 72.97 54.01 30.42
CA VAL A 7 73.03 52.56 30.65
C VAL A 7 71.68 51.98 30.23
N LEU A 8 71.70 51.01 29.30
CA LEU A 8 70.50 50.24 28.96
C LEU A 8 70.35 49.03 29.89
N ASP A 9 69.12 48.52 30.06
CA ASP A 9 68.78 47.41 30.97
C ASP A 9 69.50 46.08 30.68
N ASN A 10 70.21 45.99 29.56
CA ASN A 10 71.08 44.86 29.20
C ASN A 10 72.58 45.09 29.53
N GLY A 11 72.90 46.11 30.33
CA GLY A 11 74.25 46.40 30.83
C GLY A 11 75.22 46.98 29.80
N ARG A 12 74.74 47.45 28.63
CA ARG A 12 75.58 48.13 27.64
C ARG A 12 75.50 49.65 27.78
N GLU A 13 76.64 50.29 28.00
CA GLU A 13 76.77 51.74 27.98
C GLU A 13 76.79 52.30 26.56
N LEU A 14 75.90 53.26 26.28
CA LEU A 14 75.88 54.01 25.03
C LEU A 14 76.49 55.40 25.26
N GLN A 15 77.72 55.61 24.76
CA GLN A 15 78.40 56.90 24.82
C GLN A 15 78.09 57.73 23.56
N ILE A 16 77.30 58.78 23.71
CA ILE A 16 76.94 59.70 22.62
C ILE A 16 77.83 60.95 22.69
N PRO A 17 78.65 61.26 21.66
CA PRO A 17 79.45 62.48 21.65
C PRO A 17 78.59 63.71 21.35
N LEU A 18 78.54 64.66 22.30
CA LEU A 18 77.92 65.97 22.10
C LEU A 18 78.83 66.87 21.24
N ALA A 19 78.41 67.16 20.01
CA ALA A 19 79.00 68.23 19.20
C ALA A 19 78.58 69.60 19.74
N ALA A 20 79.49 70.59 19.70
CA ALA A 20 79.35 71.83 20.45
C ALA A 20 78.31 72.85 19.91
N ASP A 21 77.79 72.64 18.69
CA ASP A 21 76.87 73.56 18.00
C ASP A 21 75.53 72.90 17.64
N MET A 22 74.76 72.45 18.63
CA MET A 22 73.34 72.12 18.44
C MET A 22 72.43 73.21 19.01
N PRO A 23 71.51 73.80 18.20
CA PRO A 23 70.57 74.78 18.70
C PRO A 23 69.55 74.14 19.64
N LEU A 24 69.33 74.76 20.80
CA LEU A 24 68.48 74.27 21.90
C LEU A 24 67.03 73.93 21.53
N GLY A 25 66.54 74.38 20.36
CA GLY A 25 65.21 74.03 19.86
C GLY A 25 65.02 72.53 19.55
N ARG A 26 66.05 71.83 19.04
CA ARG A 26 65.91 70.40 18.67
C ARG A 26 65.84 69.45 19.87
N LEU A 27 66.31 69.89 21.05
CA LEU A 27 66.18 69.09 22.27
C LEU A 27 64.72 69.01 22.72
N ALA A 28 63.95 70.10 22.61
CA ALA A 28 62.52 70.10 22.90
C ALA A 28 61.73 69.20 21.94
N GLU A 29 62.05 69.22 20.63
CA GLU A 29 61.45 68.33 19.62
C GLU A 29 61.73 66.85 19.92
N VAL A 30 62.96 66.51 20.32
CA VAL A 30 63.32 65.13 20.69
C VAL A 30 62.65 64.71 22.00
N THR A 31 62.55 65.58 23.01
CA THR A 31 61.83 65.26 24.25
C THR A 31 60.33 65.08 24.01
N ALA A 32 59.71 65.91 23.17
CA ALA A 32 58.31 65.74 22.77
C ALA A 32 58.10 64.42 22.02
N ALA A 33 58.96 64.10 21.05
CA ALA A 33 58.89 62.83 20.32
C ALA A 33 59.09 61.59 21.22
N VAL A 34 59.94 61.69 22.25
CA VAL A 34 60.08 60.63 23.27
C VAL A 34 58.81 60.51 24.10
N GLN A 35 58.21 61.61 24.55
CA GLN A 35 56.94 61.61 25.28
C GLN A 35 55.79 61.03 24.44
N ASP A 36 55.70 61.37 23.16
CA ASP A 36 54.71 60.80 22.22
C ASP A 36 54.92 59.28 22.05
N VAL A 37 56.17 58.82 21.95
CA VAL A 37 56.50 57.39 21.88
C VAL A 37 56.20 56.67 23.20
N GLU A 38 56.43 57.31 24.35
CA GLU A 38 56.07 56.78 25.66
C GLU A 38 54.55 56.68 25.84
N MET A 39 53.78 57.69 25.41
CA MET A 39 52.31 57.62 25.42
C MET A 39 51.80 56.50 24.49
N LEU A 40 52.28 56.44 23.25
CA LEU A 40 51.94 55.36 22.31
C LEU A 40 52.36 53.97 22.84
N HIS A 41 53.46 53.88 23.59
CA HIS A 41 53.86 52.65 24.27
C HIS A 41 52.90 52.29 25.41
N GLN A 42 52.50 53.26 26.24
CA GLN A 42 51.51 53.06 27.31
C GLN A 42 50.15 52.63 26.75
N GLU A 43 49.65 53.25 25.67
CA GLU A 43 48.43 52.85 24.96
C GLU A 43 48.53 51.42 24.39
N ARG A 44 49.69 51.06 23.82
CA ARG A 44 49.98 49.69 23.37
C ARG A 44 50.00 48.70 24.54
N MET A 45 50.58 49.05 25.69
CA MET A 45 50.58 48.19 26.87
C MET A 45 49.18 48.04 27.48
N GLN A 46 48.37 49.10 27.49
CA GLN A 46 46.97 49.04 27.93
C GLN A 46 46.12 48.18 26.99
N SER A 47 46.26 48.34 25.68
CA SER A 47 45.53 47.53 24.69
C SER A 47 45.97 46.06 24.70
N LEU A 48 47.26 45.76 24.90
CA LEU A 48 47.76 44.40 25.15
C LEU A 48 47.21 43.82 26.46
N GLY A 49 47.13 44.60 27.54
CA GLY A 49 46.52 44.18 28.80
C GLY A 49 45.02 43.85 28.66
N LEU A 50 44.27 44.69 27.94
CA LEU A 50 42.86 44.44 27.62
C LEU A 50 42.68 43.19 26.73
N LEU A 51 43.57 43.00 25.75
CA LEU A 51 43.56 41.82 24.90
C LEU A 51 43.87 40.54 25.70
N SER A 52 44.85 40.57 26.61
CA SER A 52 45.18 39.44 27.49
C SER A 52 44.02 39.11 28.43
N ALA A 53 43.43 40.12 29.08
CA ALA A 53 42.27 39.92 29.95
C ALA A 53 41.05 39.38 29.17
N ARG A 54 40.89 39.75 27.89
CA ARG A 54 39.88 39.16 27.00
C ARG A 54 40.20 37.71 26.64
N HIS A 55 41.46 37.39 26.39
CA HIS A 55 41.92 36.02 26.12
C HIS A 55 41.72 35.11 27.33
N GLU A 56 42.10 35.55 28.53
CA GLU A 56 41.89 34.80 29.79
C GLU A 56 40.41 34.50 30.06
N ARG A 57 39.51 35.47 29.83
CA ARG A 57 38.06 35.24 29.89
C ARG A 57 37.60 34.20 28.87
N ALA A 58 38.03 34.33 27.62
CA ALA A 58 37.69 33.37 26.56
C ALA A 58 38.17 31.94 26.90
N CYS A 59 39.38 31.80 27.46
CA CYS A 59 39.90 30.51 27.94
C CYS A 59 39.10 29.97 29.14
N SER A 60 38.70 30.83 30.09
CA SER A 60 37.83 30.44 31.21
C SER A 60 36.46 29.96 30.74
N ASP A 61 35.85 30.65 29.77
CA ASP A 61 34.54 30.28 29.24
C ASP A 61 34.63 29.01 28.37
N LEU A 62 35.71 28.83 27.60
CA LEU A 62 35.98 27.58 26.87
C LEU A 62 36.16 26.40 27.82
N ALA A 63 36.83 26.59 28.96
CA ALA A 63 36.95 25.55 29.99
C ALA A 63 35.59 25.15 30.58
N LYS A 64 34.68 26.11 30.83
CA LYS A 64 33.30 25.84 31.29
C LYS A 64 32.45 25.13 30.22
N VAL A 65 32.62 25.49 28.95
CA VAL A 65 31.96 24.79 27.84
C VAL A 65 32.46 23.36 27.74
N ASN A 66 33.77 23.14 27.91
CA ASN A 66 34.35 21.80 27.85
C ASN A 66 33.95 20.92 29.06
N SER A 67 33.84 21.48 30.27
CA SER A 67 33.32 20.73 31.42
C SER A 67 31.86 20.30 31.21
N ARG A 68 31.00 21.21 30.71
CA ARG A 68 29.62 20.89 30.34
C ARG A 68 29.53 19.85 29.23
N TYR A 69 30.43 19.90 28.23
CA TYR A 69 30.49 18.87 27.19
C TYR A 69 30.81 17.49 27.78
N HIS A 70 31.76 17.40 28.72
CA HIS A 70 32.07 16.15 29.41
C HIS A 70 30.92 15.66 30.30
N GLU A 71 30.22 16.55 31.02
CA GLU A 71 29.02 16.21 31.80
C GLU A 71 27.90 15.64 30.91
N VAL A 72 27.58 16.31 29.80
CA VAL A 72 26.57 15.86 28.84
C VAL A 72 26.99 14.54 28.17
N SER A 73 28.26 14.39 27.80
CA SER A 73 28.78 13.14 27.23
C SER A 73 28.71 11.97 28.21
N ALA A 74 29.01 12.21 29.50
CA ALA A 74 28.86 11.19 30.54
C ALA A 74 27.39 10.78 30.74
N GLU A 75 26.45 11.73 30.67
CA GLU A 75 25.02 11.44 30.80
C GLU A 75 24.47 10.70 29.58
N VAL A 76 24.88 11.07 28.36
CA VAL A 76 24.56 10.30 27.14
C VAL A 76 25.03 8.85 27.25
N ASN A 77 26.25 8.62 27.75
CA ASN A 77 26.78 7.26 27.94
C ASN A 77 25.99 6.47 28.99
N ARG A 78 25.49 7.11 30.07
CA ARG A 78 24.61 6.47 31.06
C ARG A 78 23.26 6.09 30.45
N LEU A 79 22.64 7.01 29.70
CA LEU A 79 21.37 6.76 29.03
C LEU A 79 21.48 5.64 27.99
N GLN A 80 22.60 5.55 27.26
CA GLN A 80 22.88 4.43 26.35
C GLN A 80 23.04 3.09 27.09
N ALA A 81 23.65 3.07 28.28
CA ALA A 81 23.74 1.87 29.10
C ALA A 81 22.35 1.40 29.58
N ILE A 82 21.52 2.32 30.08
CA ILE A 82 20.12 2.04 30.49
C ILE A 82 19.29 1.56 29.30
N GLU A 83 19.46 2.17 28.12
CA GLU A 83 18.78 1.74 26.88
C GLU A 83 19.20 0.31 26.47
N ALA A 84 20.47 -0.06 26.65
CA ALA A 84 20.96 -1.41 26.39
C ALA A 84 20.40 -2.44 27.39
N GLU A 85 20.31 -2.10 28.67
CA GLU A 85 19.67 -2.93 29.71
C GLU A 85 18.19 -3.17 29.40
N LEU A 86 17.42 -2.10 29.11
CA LEU A 86 16.01 -2.21 28.73
C LEU A 86 15.79 -3.02 27.44
N ARG A 87 16.68 -2.89 26.44
CA ARG A 87 16.65 -3.74 25.25
C ARG A 87 16.86 -5.22 25.60
N HIS A 88 17.78 -5.52 26.52
CA HIS A 88 18.00 -6.90 26.97
C HIS A 88 16.78 -7.45 27.74
N GLU A 89 16.19 -6.68 28.65
CA GLU A 89 14.96 -7.06 29.34
C GLU A 89 13.82 -7.37 28.36
N LEU A 90 13.59 -6.50 27.36
CA LEU A 90 12.60 -6.72 26.30
C LEU A 90 12.86 -8.01 25.51
N GLN A 91 14.12 -8.33 25.19
CA GLN A 91 14.49 -9.59 24.55
C GLN A 91 14.19 -10.81 25.45
N THR A 92 14.48 -10.74 26.76
CA THR A 92 14.14 -11.84 27.68
C THR A 92 12.64 -12.03 27.86
N LEU A 93 11.86 -10.93 27.85
CA LEU A 93 10.40 -10.98 27.88
C LEU A 93 9.81 -11.55 26.58
N ALA A 94 10.39 -11.20 25.43
CA ALA A 94 10.01 -11.81 24.14
C ALA A 94 10.27 -13.32 24.13
N ALA A 95 11.45 -13.77 24.57
CA ALA A 95 11.79 -15.19 24.67
C ALA A 95 10.85 -15.95 25.64
N ARG A 96 10.50 -15.34 26.79
CA ARG A 96 9.50 -15.92 27.72
C ARG A 96 8.11 -15.99 27.11
N LYS A 97 7.70 -14.98 26.33
CA LYS A 97 6.43 -14.99 25.60
C LYS A 97 6.39 -16.13 24.58
N GLU A 98 7.45 -16.30 23.79
CA GLU A 98 7.57 -17.41 22.83
C GLU A 98 7.49 -18.78 23.53
N GLN A 99 8.24 -18.98 24.63
CA GLN A 99 8.16 -20.20 25.44
C GLN A 99 6.75 -20.46 26.02
N SER A 100 6.02 -19.40 26.39
CA SER A 100 4.63 -19.55 26.85
C SER A 100 3.67 -19.92 25.71
N LEU A 101 3.92 -19.41 24.49
CA LEU A 101 3.13 -19.74 23.31
C LEU A 101 3.37 -21.18 22.84
N THR A 102 4.62 -21.66 22.86
CA THR A 102 4.91 -23.07 22.54
C THR A 102 4.30 -24.01 23.58
N ALA A 103 4.36 -23.67 24.87
CA ALA A 103 3.68 -24.44 25.92
C ALA A 103 2.16 -24.48 25.74
N LEU A 104 1.53 -23.38 25.34
CA LEU A 104 0.10 -23.33 25.01
C LEU A 104 -0.24 -24.16 23.75
N GLN A 105 0.63 -24.15 22.74
CA GLN A 105 0.48 -24.99 21.56
C GLN A 105 0.57 -26.48 21.91
N GLU A 106 1.56 -26.89 22.73
CA GLU A 106 1.65 -28.26 23.24
C GLU A 106 0.39 -28.68 24.03
N LEU A 107 -0.11 -27.82 24.91
CA LEU A 107 -1.35 -28.08 25.66
C LEU A 107 -2.57 -28.19 24.74
N SER A 108 -2.65 -27.37 23.68
CA SER A 108 -3.72 -27.48 22.68
C SER A 108 -3.64 -28.78 21.89
N GLY A 109 -2.44 -29.22 21.51
CA GLY A 109 -2.22 -30.51 20.84
C GLY A 109 -2.58 -31.71 21.73
N ARG A 110 -2.21 -31.66 23.03
CA ARG A 110 -2.63 -32.69 24.01
C ARG A 110 -4.14 -32.74 24.17
N ARG A 111 -4.82 -31.59 24.28
CA ARG A 111 -6.29 -31.52 24.34
C ARG A 111 -6.95 -32.13 23.11
N ALA A 112 -6.47 -31.84 21.90
CA ALA A 112 -7.01 -32.44 20.68
C ALA A 112 -6.90 -33.98 20.70
N VAL A 113 -5.75 -34.52 21.15
CA VAL A 113 -5.55 -35.98 21.31
C VAL A 113 -6.45 -36.57 22.40
N GLU A 114 -6.66 -35.85 23.52
CA GLU A 114 -7.57 -36.26 24.59
C GLU A 114 -9.05 -36.23 24.13
N GLU A 115 -9.46 -35.22 23.35
CA GLU A 115 -10.79 -35.12 22.74
C GLU A 115 -11.05 -36.25 21.74
N ASP A 116 -10.08 -36.58 20.88
CA ASP A 116 -10.21 -37.70 19.93
C ASP A 116 -10.19 -39.07 20.65
N HIS A 117 -9.43 -39.20 21.75
CA HIS A 117 -9.50 -40.38 22.61
C HIS A 117 -10.87 -40.50 23.29
N LEU A 118 -11.44 -39.40 23.76
CA LEU A 118 -12.75 -39.35 24.38
C LEU A 118 -13.86 -39.72 23.38
N LYS A 119 -13.84 -39.19 22.15
CA LYS A 119 -14.74 -39.64 21.06
C LYS A 119 -14.61 -41.13 20.80
N SER A 120 -13.40 -41.68 20.75
CA SER A 120 -13.19 -43.13 20.57
C SER A 120 -13.72 -43.96 21.74
N LEU A 121 -13.72 -43.42 22.96
CA LEU A 121 -14.36 -44.06 24.12
C LEU A 121 -15.88 -43.95 24.06
N GLU A 122 -16.44 -42.83 23.61
CA GLU A 122 -17.88 -42.64 23.37
C GLU A 122 -18.41 -43.60 22.27
N GLU A 123 -17.67 -43.79 21.18
CA GLU A 123 -18.01 -44.79 20.17
C GLU A 123 -17.98 -46.23 20.74
N LYS A 124 -17.01 -46.54 21.60
CA LYS A 124 -16.90 -47.85 22.28
C LYS A 124 -18.00 -48.07 23.30
N THR A 125 -18.42 -47.05 24.05
CA THR A 125 -19.55 -47.17 24.98
C THR A 125 -20.89 -47.21 24.26
N MET A 126 -21.07 -46.48 23.15
CA MET A 126 -22.25 -46.58 22.29
C MET A 126 -22.37 -47.95 21.61
N THR A 127 -21.26 -48.53 21.14
CA THR A 127 -21.27 -49.89 20.57
C THR A 127 -21.49 -50.96 21.63
N ALA A 128 -20.88 -50.82 22.82
CA ALA A 128 -21.17 -51.70 23.96
C ALA A 128 -22.64 -51.58 24.42
N GLY A 129 -23.22 -50.38 24.39
CA GLY A 129 -24.64 -50.12 24.66
C GLY A 129 -25.55 -50.85 23.66
N ARG A 130 -25.27 -50.75 22.36
CA ARG A 130 -26.02 -51.51 21.33
C ARG A 130 -25.92 -53.02 21.53
N VAL A 131 -24.74 -53.56 21.84
CA VAL A 131 -24.57 -54.99 22.14
C VAL A 131 -25.33 -55.37 23.42
N PHE A 132 -25.40 -54.49 24.41
CA PHE A 132 -26.22 -54.70 25.61
C PHE A 132 -27.72 -54.71 25.27
N ASP A 133 -28.21 -53.74 24.48
CA ASP A 133 -29.62 -53.69 24.04
C ASP A 133 -29.98 -54.91 23.18
N GLU A 134 -29.11 -55.31 22.26
CA GLU A 134 -29.26 -56.53 21.43
C GLU A 134 -29.32 -57.78 22.31
N THR A 135 -28.40 -57.95 23.26
CA THR A 135 -28.42 -59.11 24.19
C THR A 135 -29.59 -59.09 25.15
N THR A 136 -30.09 -57.90 25.55
CA THR A 136 -31.29 -57.75 26.39
C THR A 136 -32.53 -58.13 25.60
N SER A 137 -32.69 -57.66 24.35
CA SER A 137 -33.79 -58.07 23.46
C SER A 137 -33.75 -59.56 23.12
N ALA A 138 -32.56 -60.15 22.98
CA ALA A 138 -32.37 -61.60 22.82
C ALA A 138 -32.78 -62.38 24.09
N ALA A 139 -32.51 -61.83 25.29
CA ALA A 139 -32.96 -62.40 26.55
C ALA A 139 -34.49 -62.29 26.73
N GLU A 140 -35.08 -61.15 26.39
CA GLU A 140 -36.54 -60.94 26.44
C GLU A 140 -37.28 -61.86 25.46
N THR A 141 -36.78 -62.03 24.23
CA THR A 141 -37.36 -62.97 23.26
C THR A 141 -37.18 -64.43 23.69
N ALA A 142 -36.04 -64.79 24.28
CA ALA A 142 -35.85 -66.12 24.89
C ALA A 142 -36.78 -66.35 26.09
N GLN A 143 -37.01 -65.33 26.93
CA GLN A 143 -37.95 -65.38 28.05
C GLN A 143 -39.40 -65.52 27.56
N GLY A 144 -39.79 -64.78 26.52
CA GLY A 144 -41.10 -64.93 25.86
C GLY A 144 -41.30 -66.34 25.27
N ALA A 145 -40.26 -66.91 24.65
CA ALA A 145 -40.30 -68.29 24.14
C ALA A 145 -40.41 -69.33 25.28
N LEU A 146 -39.70 -69.13 26.40
CA LEU A 146 -39.85 -69.97 27.60
C LEU A 146 -41.25 -69.85 28.21
N GLN A 147 -41.82 -68.65 28.25
CA GLN A 147 -43.17 -68.42 28.77
C GLN A 147 -44.23 -69.09 27.89
N ALA A 148 -44.10 -68.99 26.56
CA ALA A 148 -44.96 -69.73 25.62
C ALA A 148 -44.81 -71.26 25.76
N LEU A 149 -43.60 -71.77 26.01
CA LEU A 149 -43.39 -73.19 26.30
C LEU A 149 -44.02 -73.63 27.63
N LEU A 150 -44.00 -72.77 28.66
CA LEU A 150 -44.68 -73.03 29.93
C LEU A 150 -46.20 -73.00 29.78
N GLU A 151 -46.76 -72.07 28.99
CA GLU A 151 -48.18 -72.04 28.66
C GLU A 151 -48.60 -73.31 27.89
N ASN A 152 -47.84 -73.71 26.86
CA ASN A 152 -48.07 -74.96 26.13
C ASN A 152 -47.99 -76.20 27.04
N LEU A 153 -47.04 -76.25 27.99
CA LEU A 153 -46.95 -77.31 28.99
C LEU A 153 -48.13 -77.29 29.98
N SER A 154 -48.64 -76.12 30.35
CA SER A 154 -49.82 -76.00 31.20
C SER A 154 -51.10 -76.48 30.49
N GLN A 155 -51.28 -76.11 29.21
CA GLN A 155 -52.38 -76.59 28.37
C GLN A 155 -52.29 -78.11 28.14
N ALA A 156 -51.08 -78.64 27.90
CA ALA A 156 -50.87 -80.09 27.77
C ALA A 156 -51.19 -80.85 29.07
N ARG A 157 -50.88 -80.26 30.24
CA ARG A 157 -51.27 -80.82 31.54
C ARG A 157 -52.78 -80.76 31.76
N GLU A 158 -53.42 -79.65 31.42
CA GLU A 158 -54.88 -79.50 31.54
C GLU A 158 -55.61 -80.50 30.62
N GLN A 159 -55.12 -80.69 29.38
CA GLN A 159 -55.60 -81.75 28.48
C GLN A 159 -55.36 -83.15 29.05
N GLN A 160 -54.21 -83.40 29.70
CA GLN A 160 -53.93 -84.68 30.34
C GLN A 160 -54.85 -84.93 31.55
N GLU A 161 -55.13 -83.91 32.37
CA GLU A 161 -56.08 -83.99 33.49
C GLU A 161 -57.52 -84.18 33.01
N GLN A 162 -57.94 -83.50 31.94
CA GLN A 162 -59.22 -83.73 31.27
C GLN A 162 -59.32 -85.17 30.75
N LEU A 163 -58.29 -85.70 30.08
CA LEU A 163 -58.24 -87.09 29.64
C LEU A 163 -58.28 -88.08 30.81
N TYR A 164 -57.65 -87.78 31.95
CA TYR A 164 -57.78 -88.61 33.16
C TYR A 164 -59.19 -88.53 33.79
N ALA A 165 -59.84 -87.36 33.76
CA ALA A 165 -61.24 -87.21 34.19
C ALA A 165 -62.20 -87.98 33.27
N ASP A 166 -61.99 -87.92 31.96
CA ASP A 166 -62.74 -88.70 30.97
C ASP A 166 -62.51 -90.21 31.13
N ILE A 167 -61.26 -90.65 31.36
CA ILE A 167 -60.95 -92.07 31.61
C ILE A 167 -61.60 -92.54 32.92
N THR A 168 -61.51 -91.76 34.00
CA THR A 168 -62.09 -92.16 35.30
C THR A 168 -63.62 -92.19 35.27
N THR A 169 -64.26 -91.22 34.61
CA THR A 169 -65.73 -91.27 34.37
C THR A 169 -66.11 -92.47 33.50
N ARG A 170 -65.42 -92.73 32.38
CA ARG A 170 -65.65 -93.92 31.54
C ARG A 170 -65.46 -95.23 32.31
N THR A 171 -64.48 -95.28 33.20
CA THR A 171 -64.22 -96.46 34.06
C THR A 171 -65.35 -96.66 35.07
N GLY A 172 -65.86 -95.57 35.67
CA GLY A 172 -67.03 -95.61 36.55
C GLY A 172 -68.31 -96.02 35.82
N GLU A 173 -68.54 -95.53 34.61
CA GLU A 173 -69.63 -95.98 33.73
C GLU A 173 -69.50 -97.47 33.40
N LEU A 174 -68.30 -97.93 33.02
CA LEU A 174 -68.02 -99.34 32.75
C LEU A 174 -68.30 -100.21 33.98
N GLN A 175 -67.75 -99.86 35.15
CA GLN A 175 -68.04 -100.57 36.41
C GLN A 175 -69.54 -100.59 36.73
N GLN A 176 -70.27 -99.51 36.45
CA GLN A 176 -71.73 -99.47 36.63
C GLN A 176 -72.46 -100.38 35.62
N THR A 177 -71.99 -100.48 34.37
CA THR A 177 -72.53 -101.43 33.38
C THR A 177 -72.17 -102.88 33.71
N GLU A 178 -70.99 -103.15 34.25
CA GLU A 178 -70.57 -104.47 34.71
C GLU A 178 -71.38 -104.91 35.93
N ALA A 179 -71.64 -104.01 36.89
CA ALA A 179 -72.53 -104.26 38.03
C ALA A 179 -73.96 -104.55 37.57
N LYS A 180 -74.50 -103.77 36.61
CA LYS A 180 -75.81 -104.04 35.98
C LYS A 180 -75.83 -105.38 35.25
N LEU A 181 -74.76 -105.73 34.53
CA LEU A 181 -74.63 -107.02 33.84
C LEU A 181 -74.56 -108.18 34.84
N HIS A 182 -73.86 -108.02 35.97
CA HIS A 182 -73.82 -109.00 37.05
C HIS A 182 -75.20 -109.17 37.70
N GLN A 183 -75.92 -108.07 37.93
CA GLN A 183 -77.30 -108.11 38.44
C GLN A 183 -78.24 -108.83 37.48
N VAL A 184 -78.14 -108.57 36.17
CA VAL A 184 -78.92 -109.27 35.13
C VAL A 184 -78.54 -110.75 35.04
N LYS A 185 -77.25 -111.12 35.20
CA LYS A 185 -76.82 -112.52 35.28
C LYS A 185 -77.42 -113.23 36.51
N MET A 186 -77.30 -112.65 37.70
CA MET A 186 -77.92 -113.20 38.91
C MET A 186 -79.45 -113.35 38.78
N GLN A 187 -80.12 -112.43 38.07
CA GLN A 187 -81.54 -112.55 37.75
C GLN A 187 -81.83 -113.66 36.72
N HIS A 188 -80.97 -113.84 35.72
CA HIS A 188 -81.06 -114.93 34.75
C HIS A 188 -80.86 -116.29 35.42
N ASP A 189 -79.82 -116.43 36.24
CA ASP A 189 -79.50 -117.66 36.96
C ASP A 189 -80.63 -118.04 37.93
N CYS A 190 -81.21 -117.06 38.64
CA CYS A 190 -82.40 -117.28 39.49
C CYS A 190 -83.66 -117.68 38.69
N VAL A 191 -83.78 -117.24 37.42
CA VAL A 191 -84.87 -117.67 36.52
C VAL A 191 -84.60 -119.06 35.94
N GLU A 192 -83.35 -119.41 35.66
CA GLU A 192 -82.93 -120.76 35.23
C GLU A 192 -83.14 -121.79 36.37
N ASP A 193 -82.72 -121.49 37.60
CA ASP A 193 -82.99 -122.32 38.78
C ASP A 193 -84.49 -122.53 38.99
N ARG A 194 -85.29 -121.46 38.81
CA ARG A 194 -86.75 -121.52 38.92
C ARG A 194 -87.39 -122.28 37.75
N ARG A 195 -86.79 -122.27 36.56
CA ARG A 195 -87.20 -123.12 35.42
C ARG A 195 -86.84 -124.58 35.67
N ALA A 196 -85.68 -124.88 36.23
CA ALA A 196 -85.29 -126.24 36.62
C ALA A 196 -86.24 -126.82 37.68
N MET A 197 -86.59 -126.04 38.70
CA MET A 197 -87.61 -126.45 39.69
C MET A 197 -89.01 -126.63 39.07
N LEU A 198 -89.40 -125.78 38.11
CA LEU A 198 -90.67 -125.95 37.40
C LEU A 198 -90.67 -127.13 36.41
N ALA A 199 -89.52 -127.51 35.86
CA ALA A 199 -89.37 -128.71 35.03
C ALA A 199 -89.59 -129.98 35.88
N VAL A 200 -88.89 -130.09 37.02
CA VAL A 200 -89.07 -131.21 37.98
C VAL A 200 -90.52 -131.27 38.47
N ALA A 201 -91.11 -130.14 38.86
CA ALA A 201 -92.52 -130.10 39.26
C ALA A 201 -93.50 -130.46 38.12
N SER A 202 -93.13 -130.28 36.85
CA SER A 202 -93.95 -130.70 35.71
C SER A 202 -93.85 -132.20 35.42
N GLU A 203 -92.70 -132.84 35.72
CA GLU A 203 -92.54 -134.28 35.65
C GLU A 203 -93.29 -134.99 36.80
N ASP A 204 -93.23 -134.44 38.02
CA ASP A 204 -94.02 -134.92 39.17
C ASP A 204 -95.54 -134.80 38.93
N LEU A 205 -96.00 -133.72 38.30
CA LEU A 205 -97.42 -133.54 37.94
C LEU A 205 -97.86 -134.42 36.76
N ALA A 206 -96.94 -134.83 35.86
CA ALA A 206 -97.24 -135.80 34.82
C ALA A 206 -97.44 -137.21 35.42
N PHE A 207 -96.55 -137.62 36.33
CA PHE A 207 -96.65 -138.91 37.04
C PHE A 207 -97.91 -139.01 37.92
N GLY A 208 -98.31 -137.91 38.57
CA GLY A 208 -99.57 -137.87 39.34
C GLY A 208 -100.84 -138.00 38.50
N ASN A 209 -100.84 -137.52 37.24
CA ASN A 209 -102.01 -137.59 36.37
C ASN A 209 -102.27 -139.00 35.82
N GLU A 210 -101.22 -139.79 35.53
CA GLU A 210 -101.39 -141.19 35.11
C GLU A 210 -101.96 -142.07 36.26
N GLN A 211 -101.55 -141.82 37.51
CA GLN A 211 -102.09 -142.57 38.66
C GLN A 211 -103.55 -142.21 38.99
N LEU A 212 -103.97 -140.96 38.75
CA LEU A 212 -105.36 -140.55 38.98
C LEU A 212 -106.32 -141.12 37.92
N GLN A 213 -105.90 -141.26 36.65
CA GLN A 213 -106.74 -141.91 35.63
C GLN A 213 -106.97 -143.41 35.90
N ALA A 214 -106.02 -144.10 36.54
CA ALA A 214 -106.19 -145.51 36.92
C ALA A 214 -107.26 -145.70 38.01
N VAL A 215 -107.27 -144.84 39.04
CA VAL A 215 -108.24 -144.92 40.16
C VAL A 215 -109.65 -144.48 39.73
N GLN A 216 -109.76 -143.56 38.76
CA GLN A 216 -111.04 -143.02 38.32
C GLN A 216 -111.91 -144.04 37.58
N THR A 217 -111.31 -145.00 36.87
CA THR A 217 -112.06 -146.08 36.19
C THR A 217 -112.56 -147.20 37.12
N GLU A 218 -111.96 -147.35 38.31
CA GLU A 218 -112.35 -148.36 39.30
C GLU A 218 -113.49 -147.87 40.24
N ILE A 219 -113.59 -146.55 40.43
CA ILE A 219 -114.65 -145.91 41.24
C ILE A 219 -115.98 -145.81 40.45
N GLU A 220 -115.93 -145.56 39.15
CA GLU A 220 -117.14 -145.45 38.30
C GLU A 220 -117.90 -146.80 38.17
N ALA A 221 -117.23 -147.94 38.35
CA ALA A 221 -117.85 -149.26 38.32
C ALA A 221 -118.63 -149.63 39.60
N ASN A 222 -118.24 -149.09 40.76
CA ASN A 222 -118.82 -149.47 42.07
C ASN A 222 -119.95 -148.56 42.55
N ILE A 223 -120.23 -147.45 41.86
CA ILE A 223 -121.29 -146.49 42.23
C ILE A 223 -122.67 -146.88 41.63
N ALA A 224 -122.69 -147.77 40.63
CA ALA A 224 -123.89 -148.08 39.85
C ALA A 224 -124.84 -149.16 40.46
N SER A 225 -124.51 -149.78 41.60
CA SER A 225 -125.20 -151.00 42.05
C SER A 225 -126.01 -150.95 43.36
N LEU A 226 -125.86 -149.92 44.22
CA LEU A 226 -126.54 -149.88 45.55
C LEU A 226 -126.93 -148.47 46.04
N THR A 227 -127.82 -147.75 45.34
CA THR A 227 -128.44 -146.50 45.88
C THR A 227 -129.92 -146.28 45.51
N VAL A 228 -130.76 -147.31 45.62
CA VAL A 228 -132.22 -147.14 45.76
C VAL A 228 -132.71 -148.05 46.89
N GLU A 229 -133.53 -147.52 47.80
CA GLU A 229 -134.21 -148.19 48.94
C GLU A 229 -133.60 -148.13 50.36
N GLU A 230 -133.12 -146.96 50.82
CA GLU A 230 -133.07 -146.69 52.27
C GLU A 230 -133.43 -145.25 52.67
N GLN A 231 -134.73 -144.90 52.65
CA GLN A 231 -135.38 -144.05 53.69
C GLN A 231 -136.90 -143.84 53.54
N THR A 232 -137.69 -144.92 53.66
CA THR A 232 -138.99 -144.90 54.37
C THR A 232 -139.25 -146.32 54.88
N ALA A 233 -139.71 -146.59 56.10
CA ALA A 233 -140.21 -145.70 57.14
C ALA A 233 -139.75 -146.13 58.55
N ARG A 234 -139.81 -145.20 59.52
CA ARG A 234 -139.56 -145.47 60.95
C ARG A 234 -140.79 -146.13 61.61
N GLN A 235 -140.55 -146.85 62.72
CA GLN A 235 -141.49 -147.45 63.71
C GLN A 235 -142.01 -148.87 63.36
N ALA A 236 -142.19 -149.84 64.29
CA ALA A 236 -141.69 -150.07 65.67
C ALA A 236 -142.09 -151.50 66.19
N ALA A 237 -141.39 -152.06 67.21
CA ALA A 237 -141.71 -153.31 67.97
C ALA A 237 -141.75 -154.65 67.15
N GLY A 238 -141.80 -155.90 67.65
CA GLY A 238 -141.72 -156.55 68.98
C GLY A 238 -142.41 -157.95 68.94
N VAL A 239 -142.25 -158.96 69.82
CA VAL A 239 -141.36 -159.22 70.98
C VAL A 239 -141.46 -160.72 71.41
N ALA A 240 -140.34 -161.35 71.84
CA ALA A 240 -140.16 -162.55 72.71
C ALA A 240 -140.72 -163.98 72.39
N ASP A 241 -139.79 -164.95 72.47
CA ASP A 241 -139.71 -166.17 73.32
C ASP A 241 -140.88 -167.16 73.59
N ALA A 242 -140.56 -168.44 73.39
CA ALA A 242 -140.99 -169.59 74.20
C ALA A 242 -140.01 -170.78 74.01
N ALA A 243 -139.58 -171.57 75.00
CA ALA A 243 -139.72 -171.43 76.46
C ALA A 243 -138.75 -172.39 77.21
N ARG A 244 -138.18 -171.91 78.33
CA ARG A 244 -138.01 -172.67 79.59
C ARG A 244 -137.21 -173.97 79.54
N GLN A 245 -135.89 -173.84 79.47
CA GLN A 245 -134.98 -174.72 80.23
C GLN A 245 -134.06 -173.92 81.18
N ASP A 246 -134.49 -172.70 81.51
CA ASP A 246 -133.65 -171.56 81.93
C ASP A 246 -133.33 -171.50 83.43
N ALA A 247 -133.56 -172.60 84.17
CA ALA A 247 -133.25 -172.65 85.61
C ALA A 247 -131.75 -172.76 85.91
N ALA A 248 -130.92 -173.13 84.93
CA ALA A 248 -129.47 -173.26 85.06
C ALA A 248 -128.68 -171.99 84.67
N GLU A 249 -129.31 -171.04 83.98
CA GLU A 249 -128.62 -169.89 83.36
C GLU A 249 -128.41 -168.72 84.34
N SER A 250 -129.14 -168.70 85.45
CA SER A 250 -129.07 -167.66 86.49
C SER A 250 -127.70 -167.50 87.14
N LEU A 251 -126.90 -168.57 87.24
CA LEU A 251 -125.53 -168.51 87.74
C LEU A 251 -124.56 -167.85 86.75
N ARG A 252 -124.66 -168.18 85.44
CA ARG A 252 -123.79 -167.62 84.39
C ARG A 252 -123.92 -166.10 84.20
N LYS A 253 -125.11 -165.53 84.45
CA LYS A 253 -125.32 -164.08 84.36
C LYS A 253 -124.43 -163.27 85.30
N THR A 254 -124.20 -163.76 86.52
CA THR A 254 -123.43 -163.01 87.54
C THR A 254 -121.93 -162.91 87.22
N GLU A 255 -121.35 -163.90 86.53
CA GLU A 255 -119.94 -163.86 86.12
C GLU A 255 -119.70 -162.92 84.92
N ALA A 256 -120.70 -162.78 84.03
CA ALA A 256 -120.62 -161.93 82.85
C ALA A 256 -120.56 -160.43 83.20
N GLU A 257 -121.38 -159.97 84.15
CA GLU A 257 -121.44 -158.56 84.59
C GLU A 257 -120.12 -158.08 85.23
N LEU A 258 -119.42 -158.99 85.91
CA LEU A 258 -118.12 -158.73 86.55
C LEU A 258 -116.98 -158.60 85.51
N CYS A 259 -117.04 -159.35 84.41
CA CYS A 259 -116.12 -159.19 83.28
C CYS A 259 -116.34 -157.87 82.53
N ALA A 260 -117.60 -157.48 82.27
CA ALA A 260 -117.92 -156.21 81.61
C ALA A 260 -117.38 -154.99 82.40
N SER A 261 -117.54 -155.01 83.73
CA SER A 261 -117.05 -153.93 84.60
C SER A 261 -115.52 -153.77 84.57
N ARG A 262 -114.76 -154.87 84.43
CA ARG A 262 -113.30 -154.84 84.29
C ARG A 262 -112.84 -154.32 82.93
N ALA A 263 -113.59 -154.57 81.86
CA ALA A 263 -113.27 -154.04 80.53
C ALA A 263 -113.38 -152.50 80.50
N ASN A 264 -114.47 -151.95 81.03
CA ASN A 264 -114.68 -150.49 81.09
C ASN A 264 -113.57 -149.77 81.88
N LEU A 265 -113.11 -150.34 82.99
CA LEU A 265 -112.01 -149.75 83.78
C LEU A 265 -110.66 -149.73 83.03
N LYS A 266 -110.38 -150.70 82.16
CA LYS A 266 -109.18 -150.68 81.30
C LYS A 266 -109.28 -149.55 80.26
N GLN A 267 -110.40 -149.48 79.56
CA GLN A 267 -110.65 -148.46 78.53
C GLN A 267 -110.57 -147.03 79.11
N LEU A 268 -111.10 -146.81 80.33
CA LEU A 268 -111.00 -145.52 81.00
C LEU A 268 -109.54 -145.16 81.34
N ASN A 269 -108.74 -146.15 81.77
CA ASN A 269 -107.34 -145.94 82.13
C ASN A 269 -106.49 -145.60 80.88
N GLU A 270 -106.72 -146.29 79.76
CA GLU A 270 -106.12 -145.99 78.46
C GLU A 270 -106.49 -144.59 77.96
N GLN A 271 -107.75 -144.17 78.08
CA GLN A 271 -108.18 -142.80 77.77
C GLN A 271 -107.47 -141.76 78.65
N THR A 272 -107.28 -142.03 79.95
CA THR A 272 -106.53 -141.10 80.82
C THR A 272 -105.03 -141.07 80.53
N ALA A 273 -104.44 -142.12 79.95
CA ALA A 273 -103.05 -142.12 79.50
C ALA A 273 -102.88 -141.20 78.28
N VAL A 274 -103.74 -141.36 77.25
CA VAL A 274 -103.76 -140.50 76.06
C VAL A 274 -104.02 -139.02 76.42
N ALA A 275 -104.92 -138.76 77.38
CA ALA A 275 -105.18 -137.41 77.87
C ALA A 275 -103.97 -136.76 78.57
N ARG A 276 -103.10 -137.54 79.23
CA ARG A 276 -101.86 -137.03 79.83
C ARG A 276 -100.77 -136.77 78.80
N GLU A 277 -100.65 -137.62 77.79
CA GLU A 277 -99.67 -137.46 76.71
C GLU A 277 -100.02 -136.25 75.83
N THR A 278 -101.31 -136.06 75.51
CA THR A 278 -101.77 -134.85 74.83
C THR A 278 -101.52 -133.59 75.66
N LEU A 279 -101.82 -133.59 76.97
CA LEU A 279 -101.52 -132.46 77.85
C LEU A 279 -100.02 -132.12 77.86
N ALA A 280 -99.15 -133.11 78.06
CA ALA A 280 -97.69 -132.93 78.03
C ALA A 280 -97.21 -132.37 76.67
N SER A 281 -97.80 -132.80 75.56
CA SER A 281 -97.49 -132.24 74.23
C SER A 281 -97.92 -130.77 74.10
N THR A 282 -99.05 -130.37 74.71
CA THR A 282 -99.50 -128.97 74.71
C THR A 282 -98.64 -128.07 75.61
N GLU A 283 -98.17 -128.56 76.76
CA GLU A 283 -97.24 -127.84 77.64
C GLU A 283 -95.86 -127.65 76.96
N ALA A 284 -95.38 -128.67 76.23
CA ALA A 284 -94.18 -128.57 75.39
C ALA A 284 -94.35 -127.58 74.21
N CYS A 285 -95.56 -127.46 73.67
CA CYS A 285 -95.87 -126.46 72.64
C CYS A 285 -95.90 -125.04 73.21
N GLN A 286 -96.56 -124.83 74.36
CA GLN A 286 -96.63 -123.54 75.04
C GLN A 286 -95.24 -123.02 75.42
N THR A 287 -94.38 -123.88 75.99
CA THR A 287 -93.00 -123.51 76.36
C THR A 287 -92.16 -123.09 75.14
N ARG A 288 -92.28 -123.78 74.00
CA ARG A 288 -91.66 -123.35 72.72
C ARG A 288 -92.20 -122.01 72.23
N LEU A 289 -93.52 -121.79 72.27
CA LEU A 289 -94.12 -120.52 71.86
C LEU A 289 -93.65 -119.35 72.74
N THR A 290 -93.53 -119.53 74.06
CA THR A 290 -92.95 -118.50 74.94
C THR A 290 -91.47 -118.22 74.65
N GLN A 291 -90.67 -119.24 74.32
CA GLN A 291 -89.27 -119.03 73.91
C GLN A 291 -89.17 -118.26 72.58
N VAL A 292 -90.02 -118.58 71.59
CA VAL A 292 -90.08 -117.84 70.32
C VAL A 292 -90.48 -116.39 70.57
N LEU A 293 -91.52 -116.12 71.37
CA LEU A 293 -91.93 -114.76 71.71
C LEU A 293 -90.82 -113.96 72.42
N ALA A 294 -90.11 -114.56 73.39
CA ALA A 294 -88.99 -113.92 74.06
C ALA A 294 -87.85 -113.56 73.07
N SER A 295 -87.51 -114.47 72.15
CA SER A 295 -86.49 -114.21 71.12
C SER A 295 -86.88 -113.10 70.13
N GLN A 296 -88.18 -112.98 69.81
CA GLN A 296 -88.68 -111.89 68.96
C GLN A 296 -88.69 -110.54 69.70
N GLN A 297 -89.01 -110.53 71.00
CA GLN A 297 -88.92 -109.32 71.83
C GLN A 297 -87.46 -108.83 71.95
N GLU A 298 -86.50 -109.74 72.16
CA GLU A 298 -85.07 -109.39 72.18
C GLU A 298 -84.60 -108.84 70.82
N ARG A 299 -85.07 -109.44 69.72
CA ARG A 299 -84.77 -108.95 68.36
C ARG A 299 -85.40 -107.58 68.08
N GLN A 300 -86.61 -107.33 68.58
CA GLN A 300 -87.28 -106.03 68.44
C GLN A 300 -86.54 -104.94 69.22
N ALA A 301 -86.09 -105.22 70.45
CA ALA A 301 -85.28 -104.27 71.23
C ALA A 301 -83.98 -103.91 70.50
N LYS A 302 -83.24 -104.90 69.98
CA LYS A 302 -82.00 -104.67 69.19
C LYS A 302 -82.24 -103.85 67.92
N LEU A 303 -83.39 -104.01 67.27
CA LEU A 303 -83.78 -103.19 66.12
C LEU A 303 -84.13 -101.76 66.53
N GLN A 304 -84.80 -101.56 67.68
CA GLN A 304 -85.08 -100.22 68.22
C GLN A 304 -83.79 -99.49 68.59
N ASP A 305 -82.84 -100.14 69.26
CA ASP A 305 -81.52 -99.58 69.57
C ASP A 305 -80.77 -99.18 68.29
N SER A 306 -80.83 -100.02 67.24
CA SER A 306 -80.24 -99.72 65.94
C SER A 306 -80.92 -98.55 65.21
N ILE A 307 -82.23 -98.35 65.40
CA ILE A 307 -82.95 -97.20 64.82
C ILE A 307 -82.53 -95.92 65.54
N CYS A 308 -82.52 -95.91 66.88
CA CYS A 308 -82.04 -94.79 67.67
C CYS A 308 -80.60 -94.38 67.31
N ALA A 309 -79.71 -95.37 67.07
CA ALA A 309 -78.33 -95.12 66.64
C ALA A 309 -78.22 -94.54 65.21
N LEU A 310 -79.16 -94.86 64.32
CA LEU A 310 -79.22 -94.28 62.98
C LEU A 310 -79.83 -92.87 62.98
N GLU A 311 -80.84 -92.63 63.83
CA GLU A 311 -81.46 -91.31 64.00
C GLU A 311 -80.47 -90.29 64.58
N THR A 312 -79.66 -90.66 65.57
CA THR A 312 -78.59 -89.80 66.11
C THR A 312 -77.52 -89.52 65.06
N LEU A 313 -77.04 -90.54 64.33
CA LEU A 313 -76.06 -90.36 63.25
C LEU A 313 -76.60 -89.52 62.08
N LEU A 314 -77.91 -89.56 61.84
CA LEU A 314 -78.57 -88.71 60.85
C LEU A 314 -78.65 -87.25 61.32
N ALA A 315 -78.99 -87.02 62.59
CA ALA A 315 -78.98 -85.68 63.19
C ALA A 315 -77.56 -85.07 63.17
N ASP A 316 -76.53 -85.83 63.56
CA ASP A 316 -75.13 -85.39 63.50
C ASP A 316 -74.74 -84.98 62.07
N ARG A 317 -75.08 -85.80 61.06
CA ARG A 317 -74.80 -85.47 59.65
C ARG A 317 -75.57 -84.25 59.16
N GLN A 318 -76.79 -84.01 59.64
CA GLN A 318 -77.52 -82.76 59.34
C GLN A 318 -76.81 -81.54 59.93
N THR A 319 -76.29 -81.60 61.17
CA THR A 319 -75.53 -80.48 61.74
C THR A 319 -74.24 -80.18 60.97
N VAL A 320 -73.54 -81.22 60.53
CA VAL A 320 -72.33 -81.08 59.69
C VAL A 320 -72.67 -80.49 58.32
N LEU A 321 -73.78 -80.91 57.69
CA LEU A 321 -74.22 -80.32 56.42
C LEU A 321 -74.51 -78.82 56.54
N VAL A 322 -75.23 -78.39 57.59
CA VAL A 322 -75.51 -76.97 57.84
C VAL A 322 -74.23 -76.16 58.07
N ALA A 323 -73.22 -76.74 58.74
CA ALA A 323 -71.91 -76.12 58.88
C ALA A 323 -71.20 -75.96 57.53
N VAL A 324 -71.15 -77.02 56.71
CA VAL A 324 -70.54 -76.99 55.37
C VAL A 324 -71.25 -76.02 54.43
N GLU A 325 -72.58 -75.91 54.49
CA GLU A 325 -73.36 -74.93 53.72
C GLU A 325 -73.01 -73.48 54.13
N LYS A 326 -72.82 -73.23 55.43
CA LYS A 326 -72.39 -71.92 55.93
C LYS A 326 -70.98 -71.58 55.44
N ASP A 327 -70.03 -72.50 55.55
CA ASP A 327 -68.64 -72.31 55.12
C ASP A 327 -68.55 -72.14 53.58
N LEU A 328 -69.37 -72.86 52.83
CA LEU A 328 -69.54 -72.67 51.38
C LEU A 328 -70.13 -71.29 51.04
N GLY A 329 -71.06 -70.79 51.86
CA GLY A 329 -71.58 -69.43 51.75
C GLY A 329 -70.54 -68.36 52.06
N GLU A 330 -69.66 -68.60 53.02
CA GLU A 330 -68.60 -67.67 53.43
C GLU A 330 -67.45 -67.61 52.41
N THR A 331 -66.97 -68.76 51.93
CA THR A 331 -66.00 -68.85 50.83
C THR A 331 -66.51 -68.22 49.53
N LYS A 332 -67.80 -68.40 49.17
CA LYS A 332 -68.41 -67.68 48.03
C LYS A 332 -68.38 -66.17 48.18
N ARG A 333 -68.59 -65.62 49.39
CA ARG A 333 -68.48 -64.17 49.65
C ARG A 333 -67.03 -63.68 49.54
N GLN A 334 -66.07 -64.44 50.08
CA GLN A 334 -64.65 -64.13 49.95
C GLN A 334 -64.20 -64.13 48.49
N LEU A 335 -64.66 -65.09 47.69
CA LEU A 335 -64.34 -65.19 46.26
C LEU A 335 -64.96 -64.04 45.45
N ALA A 336 -66.18 -63.60 45.80
CA ALA A 336 -66.77 -62.39 45.23
C ALA A 336 -65.96 -61.12 45.58
N GLN A 337 -65.58 -60.94 46.86
CA GLN A 337 -64.73 -59.82 47.29
C GLN A 337 -63.36 -59.83 46.59
N ALA A 338 -62.74 -61.00 46.42
CA ALA A 338 -61.48 -61.15 45.70
C ALA A 338 -61.62 -60.77 44.21
N ARG A 339 -62.75 -61.13 43.57
CA ARG A 339 -63.05 -60.77 42.18
C ARG A 339 -63.28 -59.26 42.01
N ASP A 340 -64.00 -58.63 42.93
CA ASP A 340 -64.21 -57.18 42.92
C ASP A 340 -62.89 -56.42 43.18
N GLY A 341 -62.08 -56.92 44.11
CA GLY A 341 -60.71 -56.48 44.35
C GLY A 341 -59.86 -56.55 43.08
N LEU A 342 -59.84 -57.70 42.40
CA LEU A 342 -59.12 -57.89 41.13
C LEU A 342 -59.63 -56.95 40.02
N SER A 343 -60.94 -56.70 39.95
CA SER A 343 -61.51 -55.73 39.00
C SER A 343 -61.04 -54.31 39.30
N SER A 344 -60.92 -53.94 40.58
CA SER A 344 -60.42 -52.63 40.99
C SER A 344 -58.92 -52.45 40.69
N THR A 345 -58.09 -53.47 40.92
CA THR A 345 -56.66 -53.41 40.59
C THR A 345 -56.43 -53.41 39.08
N GLN A 346 -57.22 -54.15 38.30
CA GLN A 346 -57.16 -54.11 36.83
C GLN A 346 -57.49 -52.72 36.27
N LYS A 347 -58.46 -52.00 36.87
CA LYS A 347 -58.78 -50.62 36.48
C LYS A 347 -57.63 -49.67 36.79
N SER A 348 -57.07 -49.75 38.00
CA SER A 348 -55.90 -48.94 38.40
C SER A 348 -54.68 -49.22 37.52
N LEU A 349 -54.43 -50.49 37.14
CA LEU A 349 -53.36 -50.86 36.22
C LEU A 349 -53.57 -50.22 34.84
N ASN A 350 -54.78 -50.31 34.27
CA ASN A 350 -55.11 -49.69 32.99
C ASN A 350 -54.97 -48.15 33.03
N GLU A 351 -55.33 -47.50 34.14
CA GLU A 351 -55.13 -46.06 34.34
C GLU A 351 -53.64 -45.69 34.40
N HIS A 352 -52.82 -46.48 35.11
CA HIS A 352 -51.38 -46.28 35.14
C HIS A 352 -50.70 -46.55 33.79
N GLU A 353 -51.15 -47.54 33.02
CA GLU A 353 -50.69 -47.76 31.63
C GLU A 353 -51.02 -46.57 30.73
N GLN A 354 -52.23 -46.00 30.84
CA GLN A 354 -52.58 -44.78 30.10
C GLN A 354 -51.70 -43.59 30.50
N GLN A 355 -51.43 -43.41 31.79
CA GLN A 355 -50.51 -42.36 32.28
C GLN A 355 -49.09 -42.56 31.76
N LEU A 356 -48.58 -43.80 31.74
CA LEU A 356 -47.28 -44.15 31.18
C LEU A 356 -47.20 -43.83 29.68
N ARG A 357 -48.21 -44.22 28.88
CA ARG A 357 -48.27 -43.89 27.45
C ARG A 357 -48.38 -42.38 27.19
N ALA A 358 -49.10 -41.65 28.03
CA ALA A 358 -49.16 -40.19 27.95
C ALA A 358 -47.79 -39.55 28.27
N LYS A 359 -47.07 -40.08 29.27
CA LYS A 359 -45.74 -39.59 29.65
C LYS A 359 -44.64 -39.97 28.67
N SER A 360 -44.69 -41.14 28.04
CA SER A 360 -43.77 -41.49 26.95
C SER A 360 -43.98 -40.57 25.75
N ALA A 361 -45.23 -40.28 25.37
CA ALA A 361 -45.53 -39.33 24.30
C ALA A 361 -45.06 -37.88 24.60
N GLU A 362 -45.23 -37.41 25.85
CA GLU A 362 -44.65 -36.12 26.29
C GLU A 362 -43.11 -36.12 26.21
N LEU A 363 -42.45 -37.23 26.53
CA LEU A 363 -40.99 -37.34 26.47
C LEU A 363 -40.49 -37.41 25.03
N GLU A 364 -41.20 -38.10 24.13
CA GLU A 364 -40.89 -38.09 22.70
C GLU A 364 -41.01 -36.70 22.08
N ASP A 365 -42.08 -35.96 22.37
CA ASP A 365 -42.25 -34.57 21.89
C ASP A 365 -41.15 -33.64 22.45
N LYS A 366 -40.77 -33.80 23.73
CA LYS A 366 -39.62 -33.09 24.31
C LYS A 366 -38.30 -33.47 23.63
N ASN A 367 -38.05 -34.74 23.37
CA ASN A 367 -36.85 -35.18 22.65
C ASN A 367 -36.80 -34.60 21.24
N ARG A 368 -37.90 -34.64 20.46
CA ARG A 368 -37.97 -34.01 19.13
C ARG A 368 -37.64 -32.52 19.19
N LYS A 369 -38.15 -31.80 20.20
CA LYS A 369 -37.84 -30.37 20.44
C LYS A 369 -36.37 -30.13 20.82
N VAL A 370 -35.74 -31.06 21.55
CA VAL A 370 -34.29 -31.01 21.83
C VAL A 370 -33.48 -31.28 20.56
N THR A 371 -33.87 -32.25 19.73
CA THR A 371 -33.21 -32.55 18.44
C THR A 371 -33.25 -31.33 17.53
N ILE A 372 -34.43 -30.74 17.29
CA ILE A 372 -34.59 -29.52 16.48
C ILE A 372 -33.71 -28.38 17.00
N ARG A 373 -33.69 -28.14 18.32
CA ARG A 373 -32.81 -27.11 18.92
C ARG A 373 -31.33 -27.43 18.77
N SER A 374 -30.93 -28.70 18.80
CA SER A 374 -29.53 -29.09 18.58
C SER A 374 -29.10 -28.87 17.12
N GLU A 375 -30.01 -29.09 16.16
CA GLU A 375 -29.80 -28.79 14.74
C GLU A 375 -29.74 -27.26 14.49
N GLU A 376 -30.62 -26.49 15.13
CA GLU A 376 -30.59 -25.02 15.12
C GLU A 376 -29.26 -24.47 15.68
N LEU A 377 -28.79 -25.01 16.81
CA LEU A 377 -27.51 -24.64 17.42
C LEU A 377 -26.31 -25.03 16.54
N ALA A 378 -26.32 -26.20 15.92
CA ALA A 378 -25.31 -26.61 14.96
C ALA A 378 -25.28 -25.67 13.74
N GLY A 379 -26.45 -25.29 13.21
CA GLY A 379 -26.59 -24.31 12.13
C GLY A 379 -26.07 -22.92 12.51
N LEU A 380 -26.37 -22.44 13.72
CA LEU A 380 -25.83 -21.18 14.24
C LEU A 380 -24.31 -21.23 14.42
N SER A 381 -23.76 -22.35 14.90
CA SER A 381 -22.31 -22.54 15.04
C SER A 381 -21.61 -22.51 13.68
N ALA A 382 -22.14 -23.21 12.67
CA ALA A 382 -21.61 -23.19 11.31
C ALA A 382 -21.67 -21.80 10.66
N MET A 383 -22.71 -21.00 10.96
CA MET A 383 -22.78 -19.59 10.51
C MET A 383 -21.75 -18.71 11.22
N LEU A 384 -21.46 -18.94 12.51
CA LEU A 384 -20.42 -18.22 13.26
C LEU A 384 -19.01 -18.55 12.74
N GLU A 385 -18.71 -19.82 12.47
CA GLU A 385 -17.43 -20.22 11.87
C GLU A 385 -17.22 -19.58 10.49
N ARG A 386 -18.29 -19.52 9.67
CA ARG A 386 -18.27 -18.85 8.36
C ARG A 386 -18.01 -17.35 8.49
N ARG A 387 -18.70 -16.68 9.43
CA ARG A 387 -18.46 -15.28 9.81
C ARG A 387 -17.01 -15.02 10.20
N HIS A 388 -16.41 -15.87 11.03
CA HIS A 388 -15.01 -15.73 11.43
C HIS A 388 -14.03 -16.02 10.29
N ALA A 389 -14.36 -16.89 9.33
CA ALA A 389 -13.56 -17.06 8.12
C ALA A 389 -13.59 -15.81 7.23
N GLU A 390 -14.77 -15.23 7.01
CA GLU A 390 -14.96 -13.97 6.28
C GLU A 390 -14.23 -12.79 6.97
N GLU A 391 -14.25 -12.74 8.30
CA GLU A 391 -13.54 -11.74 9.11
C GLU A 391 -12.02 -11.85 8.96
N ARG A 392 -11.45 -13.07 9.06
CA ARG A 392 -10.01 -13.30 8.80
C ARG A 392 -9.60 -12.95 7.37
N GLU A 393 -10.45 -13.24 6.37
CA GLU A 393 -10.21 -12.79 5.00
C GLU A 393 -10.22 -11.25 4.89
N ALA A 394 -11.13 -10.58 5.58
CA ALA A 394 -11.19 -9.12 5.61
C ALA A 394 -9.94 -8.52 6.28
N GLU A 395 -9.49 -9.07 7.41
CA GLU A 395 -8.24 -8.68 8.09
C GLU A 395 -7.00 -8.88 7.19
N ALA A 396 -6.90 -10.02 6.49
CA ALA A 396 -5.81 -10.27 5.54
C ALA A 396 -5.82 -9.28 4.36
N ARG A 397 -7.01 -8.93 3.83
CA ARG A 397 -7.17 -7.91 2.80
C ARG A 397 -6.80 -6.52 3.32
N LEU A 398 -7.19 -6.16 4.54
CA LEU A 398 -6.82 -4.89 5.18
C LEU A 398 -5.31 -4.80 5.40
N SER A 399 -4.65 -5.84 5.91
CA SER A 399 -3.20 -5.89 6.07
C SER A 399 -2.47 -5.72 4.73
N SER A 400 -2.97 -6.37 3.66
CA SER A 400 -2.44 -6.21 2.31
C SER A 400 -2.59 -4.76 1.80
N LEU A 401 -3.77 -4.16 1.97
CA LEU A 401 -4.02 -2.76 1.59
C LEU A 401 -3.17 -1.78 2.39
N THR A 402 -2.97 -1.99 3.69
CA THR A 402 -2.07 -1.16 4.51
C THR A 402 -0.65 -1.18 3.97
N SER A 403 -0.07 -2.36 3.68
CA SER A 403 1.28 -2.45 3.11
C SER A 403 1.38 -1.84 1.69
N GLN A 404 0.32 -1.90 0.89
CA GLN A 404 0.25 -1.19 -0.40
C GLN A 404 0.20 0.34 -0.22
N ILE A 405 -0.51 0.84 0.79
CA ILE A 405 -0.56 2.27 1.12
C ILE A 405 0.81 2.74 1.63
N GLU A 406 1.45 2.00 2.53
CA GLU A 406 2.80 2.32 3.05
C GLU A 406 3.84 2.36 1.93
N SER A 407 3.86 1.35 1.06
CA SER A 407 4.78 1.35 -0.10
C SER A 407 4.48 2.46 -1.11
N SER A 408 3.21 2.83 -1.31
CA SER A 408 2.82 3.96 -2.16
C SER A 408 3.20 5.31 -1.52
N GLN A 409 3.09 5.44 -0.19
CA GLN A 409 3.56 6.62 0.54
C GLN A 409 5.08 6.75 0.44
N GLN A 410 5.83 5.67 0.59
CA GLN A 410 7.29 5.68 0.41
C GLN A 410 7.68 6.08 -1.02
N GLN A 411 6.99 5.56 -2.04
CA GLN A 411 7.19 5.99 -3.43
C GLN A 411 6.89 7.48 -3.63
N PHE A 412 5.87 8.02 -2.96
CA PHE A 412 5.55 9.45 -3.01
C PHE A 412 6.61 10.30 -2.29
N THR A 413 7.13 9.88 -1.13
CA THR A 413 8.23 10.59 -0.45
C THR A 413 9.52 10.57 -1.27
N ASP A 414 9.85 9.42 -1.88
CA ASP A 414 11.02 9.29 -2.76
C ASP A 414 10.87 10.17 -4.02
N ALA A 415 9.67 10.22 -4.61
CA ALA A 415 9.37 11.07 -5.76
C ALA A 415 9.41 12.57 -5.38
N SER A 416 8.87 12.93 -4.22
CA SER A 416 8.92 14.32 -3.71
C SER A 416 10.35 14.75 -3.38
N ALA A 417 11.19 13.87 -2.85
CA ALA A 417 12.60 14.14 -2.61
C ALA A 417 13.36 14.35 -3.93
N LYS A 418 13.12 13.50 -4.93
CA LYS A 418 13.67 13.69 -6.28
C LYS A 418 13.23 15.01 -6.90
N LEU A 419 11.96 15.37 -6.78
CA LEU A 419 11.41 16.63 -7.31
C LEU A 419 12.00 17.86 -6.59
N ALA A 420 12.25 17.76 -5.27
CA ALA A 420 12.99 18.78 -4.55
C ALA A 420 14.42 18.94 -5.09
N THR A 421 15.17 17.84 -5.28
CA THR A 421 16.53 17.91 -5.85
C THR A 421 16.55 18.45 -7.29
N THR A 422 15.58 18.09 -8.14
CA THR A 422 15.50 18.65 -9.50
C THR A 422 15.10 20.13 -9.49
N ASN A 423 14.32 20.59 -8.51
CA ASN A 423 14.04 22.02 -8.33
C ASN A 423 15.28 22.79 -7.85
N GLU A 424 16.09 22.21 -6.96
CA GLU A 424 17.38 22.79 -6.57
C GLU A 424 18.33 22.88 -7.77
N GLU A 425 18.42 21.84 -8.59
CA GLU A 425 19.18 21.87 -9.85
C GLU A 425 18.63 22.90 -10.85
N HIS A 426 17.32 23.00 -11.02
CA HIS A 426 16.69 24.01 -11.89
C HIS A 426 16.93 25.44 -11.40
N THR A 427 16.83 25.71 -10.11
CA THR A 427 17.12 27.05 -9.55
C THR A 427 18.61 27.40 -9.68
N ARG A 428 19.50 26.43 -9.49
CA ARG A 428 20.94 26.58 -9.76
C ARG A 428 21.21 26.90 -11.24
N LEU A 429 20.65 26.12 -12.17
CA LEU A 429 20.80 26.35 -13.61
C LEU A 429 20.20 27.70 -14.04
N ALA A 430 19.08 28.12 -13.46
CA ALA A 430 18.50 29.44 -13.72
C ALA A 430 19.42 30.58 -13.25
N ASN A 431 20.07 30.43 -12.08
CA ASN A 431 21.07 31.38 -11.60
C ASN A 431 22.33 31.39 -12.49
N GLU A 432 22.82 30.23 -12.92
CA GLU A 432 23.96 30.13 -13.85
C GLU A 432 23.64 30.78 -15.21
N ILE A 433 22.43 30.57 -15.75
CA ILE A 433 21.92 31.25 -16.96
C ILE A 433 21.85 32.77 -16.75
N GLY A 434 21.38 33.24 -15.59
CA GLY A 434 21.36 34.67 -15.26
C GLY A 434 22.75 35.30 -15.29
N VAL A 435 23.73 34.67 -14.64
CA VAL A 435 25.14 35.12 -14.65
C VAL A 435 25.73 35.10 -16.07
N HIS A 436 25.39 34.10 -16.88
CA HIS A 436 25.81 34.07 -18.28
C HIS A 436 25.17 35.19 -19.11
N GLN A 437 23.89 35.52 -18.88
CA GLN A 437 23.21 36.63 -19.55
C GLN A 437 23.83 37.98 -19.17
N ASP A 438 24.06 38.24 -17.89
CA ASP A 438 24.75 39.46 -17.43
C ASP A 438 26.14 39.59 -18.05
N THR A 439 26.85 38.46 -18.22
CA THR A 439 28.15 38.42 -18.89
C THR A 439 28.05 38.74 -20.38
N ILE A 440 27.03 38.22 -21.08
CA ILE A 440 26.76 38.52 -22.49
C ILE A 440 26.43 40.01 -22.66
N ASP A 441 25.54 40.57 -21.84
CA ASP A 441 25.17 41.99 -21.87
C ASP A 441 26.38 42.90 -21.62
N ALA A 442 27.27 42.51 -20.69
CA ALA A 442 28.53 43.21 -20.44
C ALA A 442 29.51 43.12 -21.62
N GLN A 443 29.57 41.98 -22.32
CA GLN A 443 30.37 41.83 -23.55
C GLN A 443 29.79 42.63 -24.72
N GLN A 444 28.47 42.65 -24.89
CA GLN A 444 27.79 43.47 -25.91
C GLN A 444 28.09 44.96 -25.72
N LYS A 445 27.98 45.48 -24.49
CA LYS A 445 28.34 46.87 -24.15
C LYS A 445 29.81 47.18 -24.46
N LYS A 446 30.73 46.26 -24.16
CA LYS A 446 32.16 46.42 -24.53
C LYS A 446 32.36 46.44 -26.05
N LEU A 447 31.66 45.58 -26.80
CA LEU A 447 31.71 45.53 -28.25
C LEU A 447 31.16 46.82 -28.87
N GLU A 448 30.05 47.36 -28.37
CA GLU A 448 29.53 48.66 -28.83
C GLU A 448 30.54 49.80 -28.62
N ILE A 449 31.22 49.84 -27.47
CA ILE A 449 32.25 50.85 -27.19
C ILE A 449 33.41 50.71 -28.18
N ALA A 450 33.93 49.49 -28.37
CA ALA A 450 35.01 49.22 -29.32
C ALA A 450 34.61 49.56 -30.78
N LEU A 451 33.36 49.35 -31.17
CA LEU A 451 32.84 49.75 -32.49
C LEU A 451 32.75 51.28 -32.63
N ARG A 452 32.33 52.00 -31.60
CA ARG A 452 32.32 53.48 -31.58
C ARG A 452 33.74 54.05 -31.65
N GLU A 453 34.68 53.48 -30.90
CA GLU A 453 36.10 53.86 -30.93
C GLU A 453 36.73 53.58 -32.30
N ARG A 454 36.44 52.41 -32.90
CA ARG A 454 36.88 52.08 -34.26
C ARG A 454 36.33 53.07 -35.28
N ALA A 455 35.04 53.40 -35.24
CA ALA A 455 34.45 54.39 -36.15
C ALA A 455 35.07 55.78 -35.97
N ALA A 456 35.39 56.19 -34.73
CA ALA A 456 36.10 57.43 -34.46
C ALA A 456 37.54 57.41 -35.04
N ALA A 457 38.26 56.29 -34.91
CA ALA A 457 39.59 56.12 -35.52
C ALA A 457 39.53 56.11 -37.05
N GLU A 458 38.55 55.42 -37.66
CA GLU A 458 38.35 55.42 -39.12
C GLU A 458 38.09 56.85 -39.63
N ASN A 459 37.23 57.62 -38.96
CA ASN A 459 37.00 59.04 -39.27
C ASN A 459 38.27 59.91 -39.12
N GLN A 460 39.10 59.67 -38.10
CA GLN A 460 40.39 60.35 -37.95
C GLN A 460 41.35 60.01 -39.11
N THR A 461 41.43 58.74 -39.52
CA THR A 461 42.27 58.35 -40.67
C THR A 461 41.78 58.93 -42.00
N ALA A 462 40.45 59.08 -42.18
CA ALA A 462 39.88 59.77 -43.33
C ALA A 462 40.30 61.25 -43.35
N ALA A 463 40.11 61.98 -42.24
CA ALA A 463 40.52 63.38 -42.12
C ALA A 463 42.04 63.59 -42.31
N LEU A 464 42.88 62.62 -41.91
CA LEU A 464 44.32 62.65 -42.19
C LEU A 464 44.64 62.43 -43.67
N ARG A 465 43.94 61.54 -44.38
CA ARG A 465 44.08 61.35 -45.85
C ARG A 465 43.60 62.57 -46.63
N ASP A 466 42.50 63.20 -46.21
CA ASP A 466 42.02 64.45 -46.81
C ASP A 466 43.04 65.58 -46.63
N ARG A 467 43.71 65.62 -45.47
CA ARG A 467 44.81 66.56 -45.22
C ARG A 467 46.07 66.23 -46.04
N GLU A 468 46.42 64.96 -46.19
CA GLU A 468 47.54 64.50 -47.00
C GLU A 468 47.33 64.86 -48.48
N THR A 469 46.15 64.58 -49.04
CA THR A 469 45.81 64.96 -50.42
C THR A 469 45.76 66.48 -50.63
N ALA A 470 45.29 67.26 -49.64
CA ALA A 470 45.39 68.71 -49.67
C ALA A 470 46.85 69.23 -49.64
N LEU A 471 47.75 68.55 -48.91
CA LEU A 471 49.18 68.88 -48.91
C LEU A 471 49.86 68.49 -50.22
N LEU A 472 49.55 67.32 -50.79
CA LEU A 472 50.08 66.87 -52.09
C LEU A 472 49.69 67.82 -53.22
N THR A 473 48.41 68.19 -53.31
CA THR A 473 47.94 69.19 -54.30
C THR A 473 48.57 70.57 -54.09
N SER A 474 48.83 70.99 -52.84
CA SER A 474 49.61 72.21 -52.56
C SER A 474 51.08 72.10 -53.00
N ILE A 475 51.70 70.92 -52.87
CA ILE A 475 53.08 70.68 -53.34
C ILE A 475 53.15 70.69 -54.87
N GLU A 476 52.18 70.09 -55.56
CA GLU A 476 52.07 70.15 -57.03
C GLU A 476 51.86 71.59 -57.54
N ALA A 477 51.05 72.40 -56.84
CA ALA A 477 50.88 73.82 -57.13
C ALA A 477 52.19 74.61 -56.93
N LEU A 478 52.97 74.31 -55.90
CA LEU A 478 54.28 74.93 -55.68
C LEU A 478 55.32 74.50 -56.72
N LEU A 479 55.37 73.20 -57.08
CA LEU A 479 56.29 72.68 -58.10
C LEU A 479 55.99 73.21 -59.51
N SER A 480 54.71 73.36 -59.87
CA SER A 480 54.31 74.02 -61.12
C SER A 480 54.65 75.51 -61.09
N GLY A 481 54.42 76.20 -59.97
CA GLY A 481 54.90 77.56 -59.73
C GLY A 481 56.41 77.71 -59.94
N GLU A 482 57.22 76.85 -59.31
CA GLU A 482 58.68 76.86 -59.45
C GLU A 482 59.13 76.63 -60.89
N LYS A 483 58.51 75.67 -61.61
CA LYS A 483 58.79 75.43 -63.04
C LYS A 483 58.55 76.69 -63.88
N THR A 484 57.45 77.41 -63.66
CA THR A 484 57.18 78.67 -64.39
C THR A 484 58.15 79.80 -64.00
N GLN A 485 58.64 79.83 -62.75
CA GLN A 485 59.68 80.78 -62.33
C GLN A 485 61.04 80.48 -62.99
N ARG A 486 61.43 79.21 -63.06
CA ARG A 486 62.66 78.77 -63.75
C ARG A 486 62.61 79.12 -65.25
N GLN A 487 61.49 78.85 -65.92
CA GLN A 487 61.28 79.24 -67.33
C GLN A 487 61.50 80.76 -67.54
N ARG A 488 60.86 81.61 -66.73
CA ARG A 488 61.04 83.07 -66.78
C ARG A 488 62.49 83.50 -66.51
N TYR A 489 63.19 82.79 -65.62
CA TYR A 489 64.59 83.07 -65.31
C TYR A 489 65.51 82.73 -66.49
N ASP A 490 65.29 81.58 -67.15
CA ASP A 490 66.04 81.17 -68.34
C ASP A 490 65.75 82.09 -69.54
N GLU A 491 64.50 82.53 -69.73
CA GLU A 491 64.13 83.58 -70.70
C GLU A 491 64.89 84.88 -70.45
N LEU A 492 64.86 85.42 -69.22
CA LEU A 492 65.60 86.62 -68.84
C LEU A 492 67.12 86.47 -69.03
N ARG A 493 67.67 85.30 -68.70
CA ARG A 493 69.09 85.01 -68.91
C ARG A 493 69.45 85.02 -70.39
N SER A 494 68.63 84.43 -71.25
CA SER A 494 68.84 84.42 -72.71
C SER A 494 68.87 85.84 -73.29
N LEU A 495 67.91 86.68 -72.89
CA LEU A 495 67.84 88.09 -73.28
C LEU A 495 69.06 88.88 -72.79
N THR A 496 69.53 88.60 -71.58
CA THR A 496 70.74 89.24 -71.02
C THR A 496 71.98 88.87 -71.82
N THR A 497 72.18 87.58 -72.14
CA THR A 497 73.32 87.13 -72.96
C THR A 497 73.28 87.68 -74.40
N ALA A 498 72.09 87.88 -74.97
CA ALA A 498 71.94 88.51 -76.28
C ALA A 498 72.32 90.00 -76.24
N ALA A 499 71.90 90.73 -75.20
CA ALA A 499 72.25 92.14 -75.00
C ALA A 499 73.76 92.33 -74.75
N GLU A 500 74.41 91.42 -74.00
CA GLU A 500 75.86 91.41 -73.80
C GLU A 500 76.63 91.19 -75.12
N HIS A 501 76.18 90.25 -75.96
CA HIS A 501 76.75 90.04 -77.30
C HIS A 501 76.61 91.28 -78.20
N GLU A 502 75.44 91.92 -78.20
CA GLU A 502 75.22 93.14 -78.99
C GLU A 502 76.12 94.31 -78.50
N HIS A 503 76.27 94.46 -77.18
CA HIS A 503 77.21 95.43 -76.61
C HIS A 503 78.67 95.13 -76.98
N ALA A 504 79.11 93.87 -76.91
CA ALA A 504 80.47 93.47 -77.26
C ALA A 504 80.79 93.73 -78.74
N ASN A 505 79.83 93.50 -79.64
CA ASN A 505 79.99 93.78 -81.07
C ASN A 505 80.11 95.29 -81.34
N ARG A 506 79.23 96.11 -80.75
CA ARG A 506 79.31 97.58 -80.86
C ARG A 506 80.61 98.15 -80.28
N MET A 507 81.17 97.54 -79.24
CA MET A 507 82.48 97.97 -78.70
C MET A 507 83.61 97.71 -79.69
N LYS A 508 83.63 96.56 -80.37
CA LYS A 508 84.63 96.26 -81.41
C LYS A 508 84.57 97.21 -82.60
N GLU A 509 83.37 97.50 -83.12
CA GLU A 509 83.21 98.50 -84.19
C GLU A 509 83.78 99.88 -83.81
N ASN A 510 83.57 100.31 -82.56
CA ASN A 510 84.13 101.57 -82.07
C ASN A 510 85.67 101.53 -81.93
N GLU A 511 86.24 100.39 -81.51
CA GLU A 511 87.70 100.21 -81.44
C GLU A 511 88.37 100.23 -82.83
N GLU A 512 87.74 99.62 -83.83
CA GLU A 512 88.19 99.65 -85.23
C GLU A 512 88.14 101.07 -85.82
N GLN A 513 87.08 101.83 -85.56
CA GLN A 513 86.96 103.24 -85.97
C GLN A 513 88.00 104.14 -85.27
N LEU A 514 88.30 103.89 -83.99
CA LEU A 514 89.35 104.60 -83.25
C LEU A 514 90.77 104.24 -83.73
N ALA A 515 90.99 103.04 -84.25
CA ALA A 515 92.27 102.66 -84.86
C ALA A 515 92.51 103.39 -86.19
N SER A 516 91.50 103.41 -87.07
CA SER A 516 91.55 104.11 -88.37
C SER A 516 91.85 105.61 -88.21
N THR A 517 91.10 106.30 -87.35
CA THR A 517 91.26 107.76 -87.14
C THR A 517 92.61 108.15 -86.53
N ARG A 518 93.23 107.27 -85.73
CA ARG A 518 94.60 107.47 -85.21
C ARG A 518 95.66 107.36 -86.29
N GLN A 519 95.50 106.46 -87.26
CA GLN A 519 96.44 106.29 -88.37
C GLN A 519 96.41 107.51 -89.31
N GLU A 520 95.23 108.05 -89.59
CA GLU A 520 95.07 109.27 -90.40
C GLU A 520 95.75 110.49 -89.75
N LEU A 521 95.65 110.64 -88.43
CA LEU A 521 96.32 111.71 -87.68
C LEU A 521 97.85 111.65 -87.79
N GLN A 522 98.45 110.46 -87.61
CA GLN A 522 99.90 110.28 -87.73
C GLN A 522 100.42 110.63 -89.15
N GLU A 523 99.65 110.32 -90.19
CA GLU A 523 100.00 110.71 -91.55
C GLU A 523 99.97 112.22 -91.80
N VAL A 524 99.11 112.96 -91.10
CA VAL A 524 99.05 114.43 -91.20
C VAL A 524 100.18 115.09 -90.41
N GLU A 525 100.48 114.59 -89.21
CA GLU A 525 101.58 115.08 -88.36
C GLU A 525 102.94 114.99 -89.10
N GLY A 526 103.29 113.84 -89.67
CA GLY A 526 104.53 113.66 -90.42
C GLY A 526 104.66 114.53 -91.69
N ARG A 527 103.55 115.05 -92.23
CA ARG A 527 103.56 115.99 -93.38
C ARG A 527 103.87 117.42 -92.94
N LEU A 528 103.44 117.83 -91.75
CA LEU A 528 103.72 119.16 -91.22
C LEU A 528 105.21 119.33 -90.91
N GLU A 529 105.83 118.36 -90.24
CA GLU A 529 107.28 118.37 -89.95
C GLU A 529 108.14 118.53 -91.22
N ALA A 530 107.76 117.83 -92.30
CA ALA A 530 108.46 117.90 -93.59
C ALA A 530 108.36 119.29 -94.26
N LEU A 531 107.23 119.99 -94.09
CA LEU A 531 107.02 121.35 -94.60
C LEU A 531 107.81 122.40 -93.79
N GLU A 532 107.85 122.26 -92.47
CA GLU A 532 108.64 123.16 -91.60
C GLU A 532 110.14 123.06 -91.89
N ALA A 533 110.66 121.83 -92.01
CA ALA A 533 112.06 121.59 -92.35
C ALA A 533 112.45 122.15 -93.74
N TRP A 534 111.52 122.14 -94.70
CA TRP A 534 111.73 122.77 -96.01
C TRP A 534 111.83 124.30 -95.90
N ASN A 535 110.90 124.93 -95.17
CA ASN A 535 110.82 126.39 -95.06
C ASN A 535 112.09 126.98 -94.43
N GLN A 536 112.60 126.35 -93.36
CA GLN A 536 113.86 126.79 -92.72
C GLN A 536 115.06 126.76 -93.68
N ARG A 537 115.16 125.73 -94.53
CA ARG A 537 116.24 125.64 -95.54
C ARG A 537 116.16 126.77 -96.56
N MET A 538 114.95 127.07 -97.07
CA MET A 538 114.76 128.13 -98.06
C MET A 538 115.14 129.52 -97.53
N ILE A 539 114.75 129.85 -96.29
CA ILE A 539 115.11 131.12 -95.65
C ILE A 539 116.63 131.24 -95.50
N GLY A 540 117.31 130.15 -95.10
CA GLY A 540 118.78 130.10 -95.01
C GLY A 540 119.48 130.33 -96.35
N SER A 541 118.99 129.70 -97.43
CA SER A 541 119.53 129.86 -98.78
C SER A 541 119.35 131.29 -99.31
N GLN A 542 118.17 131.88 -99.14
CA GLN A 542 117.87 133.25 -99.60
C GLN A 542 118.73 134.30 -98.88
N ASN A 543 118.91 134.17 -97.56
CA ASN A 543 119.74 135.09 -96.77
C ASN A 543 121.22 135.06 -97.19
N ARG A 544 121.77 133.89 -97.50
CA ARG A 544 123.15 133.77 -98.04
C ARG A 544 123.31 134.37 -99.44
N LEU A 545 122.26 134.28 -100.26
CA LEU A 545 122.28 134.81 -101.63
C LEU A 545 122.30 136.35 -101.65
N ALA A 546 121.69 136.99 -100.66
CA ALA A 546 121.69 138.45 -100.52
C ALA A 546 123.05 139.06 -100.15
N SER A 547 123.99 138.28 -99.59
CA SER A 547 125.31 138.76 -99.13
C SER A 547 126.45 138.64 -100.16
N LEU A 548 126.18 138.16 -101.38
CA LEU A 548 127.22 137.80 -102.37
C LEU A 548 127.18 138.65 -103.64
N LEU A 549 128.36 138.82 -104.25
CA LEU A 549 128.54 139.60 -105.49
C LEU A 549 127.86 138.93 -106.70
N PRO A 550 127.26 139.69 -107.64
CA PRO A 550 126.27 139.15 -108.59
C PRO A 550 126.72 138.06 -109.57
N ASP A 551 128.03 137.97 -109.87
CA ASP A 551 128.61 136.98 -110.79
C ASP A 551 129.58 135.98 -110.10
N SER A 552 129.48 135.83 -108.78
CA SER A 552 130.21 134.78 -108.04
C SER A 552 129.74 133.37 -108.43
N LEU A 553 130.68 132.42 -108.49
CA LEU A 553 130.39 130.99 -108.65
C LEU A 553 129.43 130.47 -107.55
N GLU A 554 129.58 130.97 -106.32
CA GLU A 554 128.72 130.61 -105.18
C GLU A 554 127.28 131.10 -105.36
N ALA A 555 127.08 132.28 -105.98
CA ALA A 555 125.74 132.81 -106.25
C ALA A 555 124.98 131.97 -107.29
N ARG A 556 125.69 131.35 -108.25
CA ARG A 556 125.09 130.38 -109.19
C ARG A 556 124.76 129.05 -108.51
N ASN A 557 125.65 128.55 -107.65
CA ASN A 557 125.39 127.32 -106.91
C ASN A 557 124.18 127.47 -105.97
N LEU A 558 124.07 128.57 -105.23
CA LEU A 558 122.91 128.84 -104.36
C LEU A 558 121.60 129.03 -105.14
N ARG A 559 121.63 129.53 -106.39
CA ARG A 559 120.42 129.57 -107.25
C ARG A 559 119.99 128.16 -107.66
N ASN A 560 120.92 127.30 -108.06
CA ASN A 560 120.62 125.89 -108.32
C ASN A 560 120.06 125.17 -107.08
N ASP A 561 120.63 125.40 -105.89
CA ASP A 561 120.12 124.80 -104.64
C ASP A 561 118.70 125.29 -104.30
N ILE A 562 118.40 126.57 -104.56
CA ILE A 562 117.03 127.10 -104.42
C ILE A 562 116.09 126.41 -105.42
N ASP A 563 116.46 126.26 -106.69
CA ASP A 563 115.62 125.60 -107.69
C ASP A 563 115.39 124.11 -107.39
N VAL A 564 116.42 123.39 -106.91
CA VAL A 564 116.30 122.01 -106.42
C VAL A 564 115.40 121.93 -105.18
N SER A 565 115.51 122.86 -104.25
CA SER A 565 114.62 122.90 -103.08
C SER A 565 113.18 123.25 -103.46
N MET A 566 112.96 124.11 -104.46
CA MET A 566 111.64 124.43 -105.01
C MET A 566 111.01 123.25 -105.75
N ALA A 567 111.81 122.38 -106.38
CA ALA A 567 111.34 121.09 -106.88
C ALA A 567 110.92 120.15 -105.73
N GLY A 568 111.65 120.16 -104.61
CA GLY A 568 111.29 119.46 -103.37
C GLY A 568 109.93 119.90 -102.80
N LEU A 569 109.65 121.20 -102.75
CA LEU A 569 108.33 121.73 -102.34
C LEU A 569 107.21 121.19 -103.23
N ARG A 570 107.41 121.22 -104.55
CA ARG A 570 106.40 120.73 -105.51
C ARG A 570 106.07 119.26 -105.27
N HIS A 571 107.03 118.45 -104.80
CA HIS A 571 106.76 117.04 -104.48
C HIS A 571 106.05 116.85 -103.12
N LEU A 572 106.32 117.69 -102.12
CA LEU A 572 105.57 117.71 -100.85
C LEU A 572 104.12 118.17 -101.07
N LEU A 573 103.90 119.18 -101.91
CA LEU A 573 102.56 119.69 -102.24
C LEU A 573 101.80 118.79 -103.23
N SER A 574 102.47 118.10 -104.16
CA SER A 574 101.77 117.22 -105.12
C SER A 574 101.16 115.97 -104.49
N LYS A 575 101.65 115.52 -103.33
CA LYS A 575 101.00 114.49 -102.51
C LYS A 575 99.75 114.98 -101.76
N GLY A 576 99.45 116.28 -101.78
CA GLY A 576 98.26 116.87 -101.16
C GLY A 576 97.00 116.93 -102.05
N ALA A 577 97.11 116.62 -103.34
CA ALA A 577 96.02 116.80 -104.31
C ALA A 577 95.16 115.54 -104.51
N SER A 578 94.51 115.04 -103.46
CA SER A 578 93.46 114.01 -103.57
C SER A 578 92.37 114.15 -102.50
N ALA A 579 91.83 115.37 -102.35
CA ALA A 579 90.54 115.56 -101.68
C ALA A 579 89.41 115.22 -102.68
N VAL A 580 89.14 113.92 -102.85
CA VAL A 580 87.99 113.43 -103.64
C VAL A 580 86.82 113.12 -102.71
N ALA A 581 85.65 113.59 -103.15
CA ALA A 581 84.33 113.57 -102.56
C ALA A 581 83.92 112.37 -101.67
N PRO A 582 83.02 112.59 -100.68
CA PRO A 582 82.33 111.52 -99.97
C PRO A 582 81.21 110.89 -100.82
N PRO A 583 80.97 109.58 -100.66
CA PRO A 583 79.63 109.01 -100.81
C PRO A 583 79.33 107.90 -99.76
N PRO A 584 78.12 107.35 -99.68
CA PRO A 584 76.87 108.08 -99.46
C PRO A 584 76.02 107.46 -98.30
N LEU A 585 75.09 108.24 -97.75
CA LEU A 585 73.95 107.71 -96.99
C LEU A 585 72.85 107.25 -97.95
N SER A 586 72.78 105.96 -98.27
CA SER A 586 71.61 105.29 -98.90
C SER A 586 71.93 103.82 -99.25
N ALA A 587 71.00 102.87 -99.30
CA ALA A 587 69.66 102.74 -98.72
C ALA A 587 69.14 101.32 -99.01
N HIS A 588 68.55 100.65 -98.03
CA HIS A 588 67.52 99.61 -98.12
C HIS A 588 66.97 99.48 -96.67
N ALA A 589 65.85 100.09 -96.26
CA ALA A 589 64.63 100.40 -96.99
C ALA A 589 64.05 99.14 -97.68
N ASP A 590 63.28 98.37 -96.90
CA ASP A 590 61.82 98.28 -97.06
C ASP A 590 61.21 97.33 -95.99
N ALA A 591 59.96 97.48 -95.53
CA ALA A 591 59.05 98.63 -95.58
C ALA A 591 57.89 98.45 -94.58
N ALA A 592 57.31 99.57 -94.15
CA ALA A 592 55.90 99.76 -93.71
C ALA A 592 55.36 98.95 -92.49
N ALA A 593 54.47 99.47 -91.64
CA ALA A 593 53.75 100.74 -91.67
C ALA A 593 53.61 101.36 -90.26
N GLU A 594 53.74 102.68 -90.19
CA GLU A 594 52.74 103.65 -89.69
C GLU A 594 51.85 103.20 -88.50
N SER A 595 51.75 103.93 -87.38
CA SER A 595 51.63 105.40 -87.32
C SER A 595 52.24 106.04 -86.07
N GLN A 596 52.96 107.13 -86.29
CA GLN A 596 53.27 108.21 -85.33
C GLN A 596 52.01 109.10 -85.12
N PRO A 597 51.95 110.14 -84.23
CA PRO A 597 53.07 111.04 -83.92
C PRO A 597 53.18 111.73 -82.52
N GLN A 598 54.41 112.23 -82.27
CA GLN A 598 54.76 113.50 -81.57
C GLN A 598 54.49 113.60 -80.04
N GLU A 599 55.29 114.32 -79.22
CA GLU A 599 56.39 115.29 -79.44
C GLU A 599 57.45 115.14 -78.30
N LYS A 600 58.73 114.86 -78.56
CA LYS A 600 59.88 115.75 -78.87
C LYS A 600 60.35 116.74 -77.77
N ARG A 601 61.66 116.63 -77.45
CA ARG A 601 62.61 117.64 -76.91
C ARG A 601 62.28 118.24 -75.52
N ALA A 602 63.15 118.19 -74.51
CA ALA A 602 64.57 118.55 -74.53
C ALA A 602 65.41 117.72 -73.53
N GLY A 603 66.73 117.69 -73.71
CA GLY A 603 67.63 116.83 -72.95
C GLY A 603 68.07 117.40 -71.59
N VAL A 604 67.93 116.59 -70.54
CA VAL A 604 68.62 116.77 -69.25
C VAL A 604 69.09 115.38 -68.76
N ASN A 605 70.40 115.26 -68.53
CA ASN A 605 71.13 114.17 -67.85
C ASN A 605 70.55 112.73 -67.87
N PRO A 606 71.18 111.75 -68.58
CA PRO A 606 70.69 110.36 -68.63
C PRO A 606 70.67 109.64 -67.28
N ARG A 607 71.36 110.17 -66.25
CA ARG A 607 71.38 109.61 -64.89
C ARG A 607 70.10 109.88 -64.08
N ALA A 608 69.33 110.91 -64.42
CA ALA A 608 68.08 111.26 -63.72
C ALA A 608 66.88 110.44 -64.19
N ARG A 609 66.84 110.04 -65.48
CA ARG A 609 65.69 109.35 -66.07
C ARG A 609 65.47 107.95 -65.48
N ILE A 610 66.56 107.21 -65.25
CA ILE A 610 66.54 105.87 -64.64
C ILE A 610 66.03 105.94 -63.19
N GLN A 611 66.44 106.95 -62.41
CA GLN A 611 65.93 107.15 -61.04
C GLN A 611 64.45 107.58 -61.03
N SER A 612 64.00 108.38 -61.99
CA SER A 612 62.59 108.79 -62.08
C SER A 612 61.64 107.63 -62.42
N GLN A 613 62.05 106.70 -63.29
CA GLN A 613 61.25 105.52 -63.65
C GLN A 613 61.24 104.47 -62.54
N ALA A 614 62.38 104.21 -61.91
CA ALA A 614 62.44 103.37 -60.70
C ALA A 614 61.55 103.95 -59.58
N GLY A 615 61.65 105.25 -59.31
CA GLY A 615 60.82 105.93 -58.31
C GLY A 615 59.33 106.06 -58.69
N SER A 616 58.96 105.86 -59.96
CA SER A 616 57.55 105.76 -60.36
C SER A 616 57.03 104.35 -60.11
N ALA A 617 57.73 103.32 -60.59
CA ALA A 617 57.37 101.92 -60.40
C ALA A 617 57.33 101.53 -58.91
N MET A 618 58.26 102.05 -58.10
CA MET A 618 58.27 101.80 -56.66
C MET A 618 57.06 102.46 -55.97
N ARG A 619 56.69 103.71 -56.32
CA ARG A 619 55.47 104.35 -55.79
C ARG A 619 54.17 103.70 -56.28
N GLU A 620 54.16 103.10 -57.46
CA GLU A 620 53.04 102.29 -57.97
C GLU A 620 52.91 100.98 -57.16
N HIS A 621 54.04 100.32 -56.89
CA HIS A 621 54.12 99.11 -56.06
C HIS A 621 53.74 99.41 -54.59
N ASP A 622 54.21 100.52 -54.03
CA ASP A 622 53.88 100.97 -52.69
C ASP A 622 52.38 101.26 -52.56
N ARG A 623 51.75 101.91 -53.55
CA ARG A 623 50.28 102.05 -53.61
C ARG A 623 49.56 100.71 -53.67
N GLN A 624 50.04 99.77 -54.49
CA GLN A 624 49.45 98.42 -54.57
C GLN A 624 49.63 97.64 -53.25
N LEU A 625 50.71 97.88 -52.50
CA LEU A 625 50.89 97.35 -51.16
C LEU A 625 49.98 98.05 -50.15
N GLU A 626 49.85 99.37 -50.17
CA GLU A 626 48.93 100.13 -49.32
C GLU A 626 47.48 99.70 -49.54
N ASP A 627 47.03 99.51 -50.79
CA ASP A 627 45.69 99.05 -51.08
C ASP A 627 45.47 97.57 -50.69
N LYS A 628 46.49 96.71 -50.82
CA LYS A 628 46.45 95.34 -50.27
C LYS A 628 46.45 95.32 -48.74
N ILE A 629 47.18 96.22 -48.09
CA ILE A 629 47.20 96.40 -46.65
C ILE A 629 45.80 96.85 -46.19
N ARG A 630 45.21 97.88 -46.81
CA ARG A 630 43.82 98.31 -46.53
C ARG A 630 42.79 97.21 -46.76
N GLN A 631 42.91 96.43 -47.84
CA GLN A 631 42.02 95.27 -48.07
C GLN A 631 42.19 94.20 -46.98
N ASN A 632 43.42 93.95 -46.54
CA ASN A 632 43.71 93.03 -45.45
C ASN A 632 43.24 93.57 -44.09
N GLU A 633 43.38 94.87 -43.82
CA GLU A 633 42.86 95.56 -42.63
C GLU A 633 41.34 95.46 -42.57
N VAL A 634 40.63 95.79 -43.66
CA VAL A 634 39.17 95.62 -43.75
C VAL A 634 38.76 94.16 -43.57
N ARG A 635 39.52 93.20 -44.12
CA ARG A 635 39.28 91.76 -43.92
C ARG A 635 39.56 91.32 -42.49
N LEU A 636 40.57 91.88 -41.84
CA LEU A 636 40.96 91.57 -40.46
C LEU A 636 39.96 92.18 -39.47
N GLU A 637 39.52 93.43 -39.68
CA GLU A 637 38.37 94.03 -38.99
C GLU A 637 37.09 93.18 -39.16
N LEU A 638 36.80 92.70 -40.36
CA LEU A 638 35.64 91.84 -40.60
C LEU A 638 35.76 90.52 -39.83
N LEU A 639 36.95 89.92 -39.79
CA LEU A 639 37.23 88.72 -39.02
C LEU A 639 37.14 88.97 -37.51
N GLU A 640 37.67 90.08 -37.00
CA GLU A 640 37.50 90.49 -35.59
C GLU A 640 36.03 90.73 -35.24
N ARG A 641 35.25 91.38 -36.11
CA ARG A 641 33.80 91.56 -35.91
C ARG A 641 33.03 90.24 -36.00
N ARG A 642 33.57 89.19 -36.64
CA ARG A 642 33.02 87.83 -36.60
C ARG A 642 33.46 87.09 -35.34
N LEU A 643 34.72 87.23 -34.93
CA LEU A 643 35.26 86.66 -33.69
C LEU A 643 34.51 87.20 -32.47
N LYS A 644 34.41 88.53 -32.32
CA LYS A 644 33.67 89.21 -31.24
C LYS A 644 32.19 88.81 -31.21
N ARG A 645 31.56 88.55 -32.36
CA ARG A 645 30.19 87.99 -32.41
C ARG A 645 30.14 86.54 -31.95
N GLY A 646 31.05 85.69 -32.42
CA GLY A 646 31.17 84.30 -31.97
C GLY A 646 31.45 84.19 -30.47
N GLU A 647 32.31 85.04 -29.91
CA GLU A 647 32.59 85.12 -28.47
C GLU A 647 31.35 85.57 -27.67
N LEU A 648 30.56 86.52 -28.18
CA LEU A 648 29.30 86.95 -27.55
C LEU A 648 28.23 85.86 -27.63
N GLU A 649 28.11 85.18 -28.77
CA GLU A 649 27.22 84.02 -28.95
C GLU A 649 27.62 82.87 -28.03
N GLU A 650 28.92 82.57 -27.90
CA GLU A 650 29.42 81.52 -27.00
C GLU A 650 29.23 81.90 -25.52
N ARG A 651 29.46 83.16 -25.13
CA ARG A 651 29.13 83.65 -23.78
C ARG A 651 27.63 83.51 -23.50
N CYS A 652 26.78 83.93 -24.42
CA CYS A 652 25.32 83.78 -24.29
C CYS A 652 24.90 82.31 -24.20
N GLN A 653 25.55 81.40 -24.95
CA GLN A 653 25.32 79.96 -24.83
C GLN A 653 25.79 79.40 -23.47
N ARG A 654 26.97 79.80 -22.98
CA ARG A 654 27.50 79.40 -21.66
C ARG A 654 26.59 79.90 -20.53
N GLU A 655 26.11 81.15 -20.60
CA GLU A 655 25.12 81.72 -19.67
C GLU A 655 23.79 80.97 -19.74
N LYS A 656 23.30 80.66 -20.94
CA LYS A 656 22.07 79.86 -21.12
C LYS A 656 22.23 78.46 -20.52
N ILE A 657 23.36 77.78 -20.75
CA ILE A 657 23.68 76.49 -20.14
C ILE A 657 23.78 76.60 -18.62
N ALA A 658 24.39 77.66 -18.08
CA ALA A 658 24.45 77.91 -16.65
C ALA A 658 23.05 78.12 -16.05
N SER A 659 22.19 78.90 -16.69
CA SER A 659 20.79 79.11 -16.26
C SER A 659 19.95 77.83 -16.32
N LEU A 660 20.19 76.97 -17.32
CA LEU A 660 19.54 75.66 -17.42
C LEU A 660 20.05 74.70 -16.34
N LYS A 661 21.35 74.69 -16.04
CA LYS A 661 21.92 73.93 -14.91
C LYS A 661 21.37 74.41 -13.57
N GLN A 662 21.24 75.72 -13.37
CA GLN A 662 20.62 76.28 -12.17
C GLN A 662 19.15 75.83 -12.06
N ARG A 663 18.34 75.97 -13.12
CA ARG A 663 16.94 75.50 -13.13
C ARG A 663 16.82 73.99 -12.92
N LEU A 664 17.72 73.19 -13.46
CA LEU A 664 17.76 71.74 -13.19
C LEU A 664 18.15 71.45 -11.74
N GLY A 665 19.05 72.23 -11.14
CA GLY A 665 19.37 72.17 -9.71
C GLY A 665 18.19 72.57 -8.82
N GLU A 666 17.47 73.64 -9.18
CA GLU A 666 16.24 74.08 -8.53
C GLU A 666 15.13 73.01 -8.65
N ILE A 667 14.96 72.39 -9.81
CA ILE A 667 14.01 71.28 -10.00
C ILE A 667 14.44 70.06 -9.18
N ALA A 668 15.72 69.70 -9.16
CA ALA A 668 16.24 68.59 -8.36
C ALA A 668 16.07 68.84 -6.85
N GLY A 669 16.31 70.07 -6.39
CA GLY A 669 16.05 70.50 -5.01
C GLY A 669 14.56 70.43 -4.65
N ASN A 670 13.69 70.98 -5.51
CA ASN A 670 12.23 70.90 -5.33
C ASN A 670 11.70 69.45 -5.34
N ILE A 671 12.34 68.53 -6.07
CA ILE A 671 12.01 67.09 -6.03
C ILE A 671 12.50 66.50 -4.70
N SER A 672 13.72 66.83 -4.26
CA SER A 672 14.29 66.34 -3.00
C SER A 672 13.54 66.85 -1.76
N GLU A 673 12.99 68.06 -1.79
CA GLU A 673 12.18 68.61 -0.68
C GLU A 673 10.73 68.10 -0.67
N ARG A 674 10.21 67.58 -1.80
CA ARG A 674 8.84 67.06 -1.92
C ARG A 674 8.70 65.56 -1.68
N VAL A 675 9.79 64.85 -1.41
CA VAL A 675 9.76 63.42 -1.04
C VAL A 675 10.15 63.26 0.44
N PRO A 676 9.20 63.41 1.38
CA PRO A 676 9.44 63.01 2.76
C PRO A 676 9.69 61.51 2.82
N VAL A 677 10.83 61.13 3.40
CA VAL A 677 11.24 59.75 3.65
C VAL A 677 10.15 59.00 4.43
N ARG A 678 9.77 57.83 3.91
CA ARG A 678 9.10 56.77 4.69
C ARG A 678 9.96 55.50 4.66
N ALA A 679 10.86 55.43 5.63
CA ALA A 679 11.36 54.22 6.24
C ALA A 679 11.20 54.42 7.75
#